data_AF-A0A1M3MBM4-F1
#
_entry.id   AF-A0A1M3MBM4-F1
#
_cell.length_a   1.000
_cell.length_b   1.000
_cell.length_c   1.000
_cell.angle_alpha   90.00
_cell.angle_beta   90.00
_cell.angle_gamma   90.00
#
_symmetry.space_group_name_H-M   'P 1'
#
loop_
_entity.id
_entity.type
_entity.pdbx_description
1 polymer ?
#
loop_
_entity_poly.entity_id
_entity_poly.type
_entity_poly.pdbx_seq_one_letter_code
_entity_poly.pdbx_strand_id
1 'polypeptide(L)'
;MKLFDKGGDEIVDLIVGDDSYRNRRIMGEDSITLKVQLFEHIEIPVGAYCLHQGETYTLLRPQNIRKNHTRSLEYTLILEAYAAKLGLYKFRDTTTGKLKFSLTGKPSDFMAMLLDNLNQREPGWTLGTCIEASEKTISFNHNNCNEALKFIADAFETEFEIIGKIISLHKVEYGKESPLALSYGKGNGFRTGVRRENFENSNAIDILFVQGGTRNIDASKYGSTELLLPKSQTLTYEGRTYQTDESGLFVSQADKTISFNVEDSLDCAHFYPSRVGKVSSVVVVNASKNFYDFIDATIPEELNYKDCLIAGEKMTVVFQSGMLAGKEFDCDYSHQDRKFQIVPQEIDGQIMPNEIFKPVIDDSYAIFGISLPEAYICNNSDKSGSSWDMFREAVRYLYENEDPRFSFTGELDPIWAKRQWLEIGSKIRLGGYVAFTDEQFQAEPVLIRIIGIKDYINSPYSPEIELSNVTIGGGFSNTIKKLETTEVVVEQKHQESIRFAKRGFRAAQETTELLKDAFSNFNGSISPVTISTMQLLVGDESLQFRFVDSSDTSIEVNHLISFDAGTKILRAEAGVIQHMTIGVEQISTSHNRKVWFMEAYQSPYLDKPDTAYYLYAKVERDGDTGAFLLSEKPVKMEEFTGYFHLLVAIVNSEYQGDRSIATLYGFSEILPGRITTKRIVSSDGKTYFDLQNNQIGGNIKFISTDGDYTDINDKITDVEENVTYKVEIFSTNGNTFRNDLIDTTLIAMVYRGKEEITSTLPHTAFRWVRQSDNPDSDTIWNQRYSTFHSHVLVINSDDVDGRAVFNCQVSI
;
A
#
# COMPACT_ATOMS: atom_id res chain seq x y z
N MET A 1 30.25 -36.03 7.99
CA MET A 1 29.58 -34.79 8.43
C MET A 1 28.71 -35.16 9.59
N LYS A 2 29.06 -34.69 10.79
CA LYS A 2 28.36 -35.05 12.01
C LYS A 2 27.09 -34.21 12.18
N LEU A 3 25.98 -34.90 12.44
CA LEU A 3 24.73 -34.29 12.88
C LEU A 3 24.54 -34.51 14.36
N PHE A 4 24.09 -33.45 15.03
CA PHE A 4 23.76 -33.43 16.45
C PHE A 4 22.28 -33.11 16.62
N ASP A 5 21.68 -33.60 17.70
CA ASP A 5 20.34 -33.20 18.08
C ASP A 5 20.34 -31.83 18.75
N LYS A 6 19.16 -31.33 19.16
CA LYS A 6 19.05 -30.03 19.83
C LYS A 6 19.76 -30.00 21.20
N GLY A 7 19.95 -31.15 21.85
CA GLY A 7 20.65 -31.29 23.12
C GLY A 7 22.17 -31.31 22.99
N GLY A 8 22.69 -31.52 21.77
CA GLY A 8 24.11 -31.61 21.47
C GLY A 8 24.64 -33.04 21.38
N ASP A 9 23.76 -34.05 21.47
CA ASP A 9 24.14 -35.45 21.32
C ASP A 9 24.30 -35.81 19.84
N GLU A 10 25.34 -36.58 19.50
CA GLU A 10 25.59 -37.00 18.12
C GLU A 10 24.51 -37.99 17.64
N ILE A 11 23.81 -37.63 16.57
CA ILE A 11 22.79 -38.49 15.94
C ILE A 11 23.46 -39.47 14.99
N VAL A 12 24.27 -38.96 14.07
CA VAL A 12 24.87 -39.74 12.97
C VAL A 12 26.04 -38.98 12.33
N ASP A 13 27.06 -39.71 11.87
CA ASP A 13 28.11 -39.19 11.00
C ASP A 13 27.87 -39.62 9.55
N LEU A 14 27.51 -38.65 8.70
CA LEU A 14 27.09 -38.88 7.32
C LEU A 14 28.27 -38.75 6.35
N ILE A 15 28.40 -39.72 5.44
CA ILE A 15 29.24 -39.57 4.25
C ILE A 15 28.42 -38.76 3.23
N VAL A 16 28.83 -37.52 3.00
CA VAL A 16 28.12 -36.58 2.13
C VAL A 16 28.64 -36.69 0.70
N GLY A 17 27.74 -36.60 -0.28
CA GLY A 17 28.09 -36.60 -1.70
C GLY A 17 28.90 -35.36 -2.09
N ASP A 18 29.71 -35.48 -3.15
CA ASP A 18 30.57 -34.40 -3.65
C ASP A 18 29.78 -33.19 -4.18
N ASP A 19 28.51 -33.40 -4.52
CA ASP A 19 27.57 -32.37 -4.94
C ASP A 19 26.79 -31.75 -3.76
N SER A 20 27.20 -32.04 -2.52
CA SER A 20 26.78 -31.29 -1.32
C SER A 20 27.51 -29.95 -1.27
N TYR A 21 26.79 -28.88 -0.93
CA TYR A 21 27.32 -27.53 -0.97
C TYR A 21 26.73 -26.66 0.14
N ARG A 22 27.46 -25.60 0.48
CA ARG A 22 26.93 -24.44 1.19
C ARG A 22 26.62 -23.34 0.20
N ASN A 23 25.49 -22.68 0.35
CA ASN A 23 25.08 -21.52 -0.43
C ASN A 23 24.90 -20.31 0.50
N ARG A 24 25.51 -19.19 0.14
CA ARG A 24 25.46 -17.92 0.90
C ARG A 24 25.19 -16.78 -0.06
N ARG A 25 24.24 -15.91 0.25
CA ARG A 25 23.94 -14.70 -0.54
C ARG A 25 23.67 -13.49 0.35
N ILE A 26 24.07 -12.31 -0.11
CA ILE A 26 23.72 -11.04 0.58
C ILE A 26 22.19 -10.92 0.66
N MET A 27 21.66 -10.60 1.85
CA MET A 27 20.21 -10.49 2.14
C MET A 27 19.36 -11.72 1.74
N GLY A 28 20.02 -12.85 1.49
CA GLY A 28 19.46 -14.02 0.85
C GLY A 28 19.60 -15.27 1.71
N GLU A 29 19.72 -16.40 1.04
CA GLU A 29 19.87 -17.69 1.70
C GLU A 29 21.29 -17.87 2.25
N ASP A 30 21.39 -18.37 3.48
CA ASP A 30 22.61 -18.94 4.06
C ASP A 30 22.26 -20.34 4.57
N SER A 31 22.57 -21.35 3.76
CA SER A 31 22.19 -22.73 4.01
C SER A 31 23.26 -23.71 3.54
N ILE A 32 23.23 -24.90 4.12
CA ILE A 32 24.02 -26.06 3.68
C ILE A 32 23.05 -27.13 3.19
N THR A 33 23.29 -27.60 1.97
CA THR A 33 22.56 -28.69 1.33
C THR A 33 23.43 -29.94 1.36
N LEU A 34 23.05 -30.91 2.18
CA LEU A 34 23.72 -32.19 2.29
C LEU A 34 22.94 -33.25 1.52
N LYS A 35 23.59 -33.84 0.52
CA LYS A 35 23.04 -34.95 -0.25
C LYS A 35 23.69 -36.23 0.20
N VAL A 36 22.87 -37.17 0.68
CA VAL A 36 23.35 -38.37 1.37
C VAL A 36 22.57 -39.59 0.92
N GLN A 37 23.27 -40.71 0.78
CA GLN A 37 22.67 -42.00 0.46
C GLN A 37 22.92 -42.97 1.61
N LEU A 38 21.84 -43.55 2.16
CA LEU A 38 21.88 -44.46 3.29
C LEU A 38 21.28 -45.83 2.93
N PHE A 39 21.79 -46.88 3.57
CA PHE A 39 21.30 -48.25 3.43
C PHE A 39 20.08 -48.54 4.31
N GLU A 40 19.99 -47.86 5.45
CA GLU A 40 18.93 -47.99 6.43
C GLU A 40 18.28 -46.62 6.68
N HIS A 41 17.00 -46.66 7.04
CA HIS A 41 16.26 -45.44 7.33
C HIS A 41 16.69 -44.86 8.66
N ILE A 42 17.11 -43.59 8.65
CA ILE A 42 17.39 -42.81 9.85
C ILE A 42 16.41 -41.65 9.90
N GLU A 43 15.77 -41.49 11.06
CA GLU A 43 14.93 -40.33 11.34
C GLU A 43 15.82 -39.18 11.84
N ILE A 44 15.85 -38.07 11.10
CA ILE A 44 16.57 -36.86 11.50
C ILE A 44 15.51 -35.85 11.96
N PRO A 45 15.46 -35.49 13.25
CA PRO A 45 14.44 -34.59 13.78
C PRO A 45 14.69 -33.13 13.41
N VAL A 46 13.61 -32.35 13.27
CA VAL A 46 13.68 -30.88 13.18
C VAL A 46 14.39 -30.33 14.43
N GLY A 47 15.34 -29.42 14.23
CA GLY A 47 16.23 -28.89 15.25
C GLY A 47 17.59 -29.59 15.33
N ALA A 48 17.79 -30.69 14.58
CA ALA A 48 19.13 -31.24 14.37
C ALA A 48 20.05 -30.23 13.69
N TYR A 49 21.34 -30.25 13.98
CA TYR A 49 22.30 -29.30 13.44
C TYR A 49 23.65 -29.94 13.08
N CYS A 50 24.41 -29.28 12.20
CA CYS A 50 25.82 -29.57 11.96
C CYS A 50 26.68 -28.31 12.14
N LEU A 51 27.96 -28.53 12.43
CA LEU A 51 28.98 -27.47 12.44
C LEU A 51 29.79 -27.53 11.15
N HIS A 52 29.90 -26.40 10.46
CA HIS A 52 30.73 -26.27 9.26
C HIS A 52 31.49 -24.95 9.27
N GLN A 53 32.83 -25.02 9.21
CA GLN A 53 33.73 -23.84 9.22
C GLN A 53 33.45 -22.83 10.36
N GLY A 54 33.09 -23.33 11.56
CA GLY A 54 32.82 -22.50 12.73
C GLY A 54 31.37 -22.01 12.84
N GLU A 55 30.54 -22.25 11.82
CA GLU A 55 29.13 -21.86 11.82
C GLU A 55 28.20 -23.05 12.11
N THR A 56 27.05 -22.74 12.72
CA THR A 56 26.01 -23.74 13.04
C THR A 56 24.88 -23.66 12.02
N TYR A 57 24.59 -24.78 11.36
CA TYR A 57 23.48 -24.93 10.43
C TYR A 57 22.43 -25.87 11.01
N THR A 58 21.18 -25.42 11.08
CA THR A 58 20.08 -26.14 11.75
C THR A 58 19.00 -26.55 10.76
N LEU A 59 18.50 -27.77 10.89
CA LEU A 59 17.36 -28.27 10.14
C LEU A 59 16.08 -27.66 10.72
N LEU A 60 15.53 -26.63 10.06
CA LEU A 60 14.32 -25.93 10.52
C LEU A 60 13.01 -26.55 9.98
N ARG A 61 13.10 -27.42 8.98
CA ARG A 61 11.98 -28.07 8.32
C ARG A 61 12.28 -29.56 8.09
N PRO A 62 11.26 -30.43 8.00
CA PRO A 62 11.48 -31.84 7.69
C PRO A 62 12.21 -32.04 6.35
N GLN A 63 13.07 -33.05 6.29
CA GLN A 63 13.82 -33.42 5.10
C GLN A 63 12.97 -34.11 4.03
N ASN A 64 13.41 -33.99 2.77
CA ASN A 64 12.90 -34.80 1.68
C ASN A 64 13.66 -36.14 1.62
N ILE A 65 12.92 -37.24 1.44
CA ILE A 65 13.46 -38.60 1.36
C ILE A 65 12.97 -39.25 0.06
N ARG A 66 13.90 -39.83 -0.70
CA ARG A 66 13.60 -40.64 -1.89
C ARG A 66 14.10 -42.06 -1.69
N LYS A 67 13.20 -43.03 -1.72
CA LYS A 67 13.54 -44.46 -1.69
C LYS A 67 13.63 -45.01 -3.11
N ASN A 68 14.84 -45.30 -3.58
CA ASN A 68 15.03 -45.94 -4.89
C ASN A 68 14.78 -47.45 -4.78
N HIS A 69 15.35 -48.11 -3.76
CA HIS A 69 15.10 -49.51 -3.43
C HIS A 69 15.47 -49.78 -1.95
N THR A 70 15.39 -51.04 -1.51
CA THR A 70 15.57 -51.48 -0.11
C THR A 70 16.93 -51.17 0.53
N ARG A 71 17.93 -50.76 -0.26
CA ARG A 71 19.30 -50.45 0.18
C ARG A 71 19.79 -49.11 -0.37
N SER A 72 18.87 -48.27 -0.85
CA SER A 72 19.21 -46.95 -1.40
C SER A 72 18.11 -45.96 -1.02
N LEU A 73 18.37 -45.25 0.06
CA LEU A 73 17.57 -44.13 0.53
C LEU A 73 18.38 -42.84 0.33
N GLU A 74 17.91 -41.97 -0.54
CA GLU A 74 18.51 -40.67 -0.79
C GLU A 74 17.84 -39.61 0.09
N TYR A 75 18.67 -38.81 0.76
CA TYR A 75 18.28 -37.72 1.62
C TYR A 75 18.85 -36.42 1.05
N THR A 76 18.01 -35.39 0.99
CA THR A 76 18.45 -34.01 0.77
C THR A 76 18.11 -33.21 2.01
N LEU A 77 19.14 -32.92 2.81
CA LEU A 77 19.02 -32.13 4.03
C LEU A 77 19.37 -30.67 3.71
N ILE A 78 18.45 -29.76 3.98
CA ILE A 78 18.69 -28.32 3.87
C ILE A 78 18.72 -27.78 5.29
N LEU A 79 19.92 -27.48 5.79
CA LEU A 79 20.12 -26.89 7.11
C LEU A 79 20.45 -25.41 6.93
N GLU A 80 19.80 -24.55 7.70
CA GLU A 80 19.87 -23.09 7.53
C GLU A 80 20.67 -22.46 8.67
N ALA A 81 21.38 -21.36 8.38
CA ALA A 81 22.07 -20.56 9.38
C ALA A 81 21.10 -19.78 10.28
N TYR A 82 21.64 -19.06 11.27
CA TYR A 82 20.83 -18.27 12.21
C TYR A 82 19.90 -17.25 11.53
N ALA A 83 20.29 -16.70 10.39
CA ALA A 83 19.49 -15.75 9.61
C ALA A 83 18.07 -16.28 9.31
N ALA A 84 17.91 -17.57 9.05
CA ALA A 84 16.61 -18.16 8.74
C ALA A 84 15.62 -18.12 9.92
N LYS A 85 16.12 -18.01 11.16
CA LYS A 85 15.27 -17.93 12.36
C LYS A 85 14.45 -16.65 12.42
N LEU A 86 14.87 -15.57 11.75
CA LEU A 86 14.08 -14.35 11.62
C LEU A 86 12.74 -14.62 10.89
N GLY A 87 12.67 -15.66 10.05
CA GLY A 87 11.44 -16.08 9.38
C GLY A 87 10.42 -16.77 10.30
N LEU A 88 10.85 -17.25 11.48
CA LEU A 88 10.00 -17.98 12.42
C LEU A 88 9.15 -17.07 13.30
N TYR A 89 9.58 -15.82 13.51
CA TYR A 89 9.00 -14.92 14.50
C TYR A 89 8.32 -13.72 13.85
N LYS A 90 7.10 -13.39 14.29
CA LYS A 90 6.34 -12.23 13.81
C LYS A 90 6.91 -10.92 14.37
N PHE A 91 7.00 -9.90 13.52
CA PHE A 91 7.38 -8.54 13.90
C PHE A 91 6.16 -7.81 14.45
N ARG A 92 6.21 -7.39 15.71
CA ARG A 92 5.13 -6.67 16.41
C ARG A 92 5.65 -5.38 17.01
N ASP A 93 4.76 -4.40 17.15
CA ASP A 93 4.98 -3.25 18.00
C ASP A 93 5.21 -3.76 19.44
N THR A 94 6.36 -3.46 20.02
CA THR A 94 6.74 -3.93 21.36
C THR A 94 5.95 -3.24 22.48
N THR A 95 5.36 -2.08 22.20
CA THR A 95 4.55 -1.30 23.14
C THR A 95 3.12 -1.80 23.17
N THR A 96 2.49 -1.94 22.00
CA THR A 96 1.06 -2.29 21.90
C THR A 96 0.79 -3.78 21.61
N GLY A 97 1.81 -4.53 21.16
CA GLY A 97 1.68 -5.92 20.74
C GLY A 97 1.03 -6.11 19.36
N LYS A 98 0.70 -5.03 18.64
CA LYS A 98 0.02 -5.10 17.34
C LYS A 98 0.92 -5.63 16.23
N LEU A 99 0.31 -6.33 15.28
CA LEU A 99 0.95 -6.85 14.05
C LEU A 99 0.68 -5.99 12.81
N LYS A 100 -0.27 -5.05 12.92
CA LYS A 100 -0.60 -4.04 11.89
C LYS A 100 -0.38 -2.67 12.52
N PHE A 101 0.67 -1.98 12.10
CA PHE A 101 1.08 -0.69 12.65
C PHE A 101 2.08 0.02 11.73
N SER A 102 2.24 1.33 11.94
CA SER A 102 3.28 2.12 11.29
C SER A 102 4.26 2.61 12.35
N LEU A 103 5.54 2.61 12.03
CA LEU A 103 6.58 3.21 12.86
C LEU A 103 7.31 4.27 12.04
N THR A 104 7.49 5.45 12.64
CA THR A 104 8.37 6.51 12.15
C THR A 104 9.59 6.55 13.05
N GLY A 105 10.78 6.46 12.47
CA GLY A 105 12.02 6.49 13.24
C GLY A 105 13.27 6.44 12.37
N LYS A 106 14.43 6.51 13.01
CA LYS A 106 15.75 6.33 12.38
C LYS A 106 16.05 4.85 12.18
N PRO A 107 17.04 4.50 11.34
CA PRO A 107 17.48 3.11 11.19
C PRO A 107 17.74 2.40 12.54
N SER A 108 18.32 3.11 13.51
CA SER A 108 18.58 2.58 14.86
C SER A 108 17.30 2.20 15.62
N ASP A 109 16.23 2.97 15.48
CA ASP A 109 14.97 2.74 16.18
C ASP A 109 14.27 1.49 15.64
N PHE A 110 14.26 1.33 14.32
CA PHE A 110 13.75 0.13 13.65
C PHE A 110 14.54 -1.11 14.06
N MET A 111 15.87 -1.00 14.09
CA MET A 111 16.75 -2.10 14.50
C MET A 111 16.57 -2.45 15.98
N ALA A 112 16.39 -1.47 16.86
CA ALA A 112 16.10 -1.72 18.27
C ALA A 112 14.81 -2.55 18.44
N MET A 113 13.72 -2.16 17.77
CA MET A 113 12.46 -2.89 17.82
C MET A 113 12.57 -4.30 17.22
N LEU A 114 13.37 -4.49 16.17
CA LEU A 114 13.66 -5.81 15.59
C LEU A 114 14.38 -6.71 16.59
N LEU A 115 15.42 -6.18 17.26
CA LEU A 115 16.19 -6.92 18.25
C LEU A 115 15.34 -7.27 19.47
N ASP A 116 14.46 -6.37 19.93
CA ASP A 116 13.52 -6.66 21.01
C ASP A 116 12.56 -7.81 20.63
N ASN A 117 12.03 -7.78 19.41
CA ASN A 117 11.16 -8.83 18.89
C ASN A 117 11.84 -10.21 18.85
N LEU A 118 13.13 -10.24 18.51
CA LEU A 118 13.92 -11.46 18.45
C LEU A 118 14.31 -11.94 19.86
N ASN A 119 14.85 -11.04 20.69
CA ASN A 119 15.35 -11.36 22.02
C ASN A 119 14.26 -11.78 23.01
N GLN A 120 13.01 -11.36 22.81
CA GLN A 120 11.87 -11.86 23.59
C GLN A 120 11.61 -13.36 23.39
N ARG A 121 12.00 -13.93 22.26
CA ARG A 121 11.69 -15.33 21.88
C ARG A 121 12.95 -16.18 21.89
N GLU A 122 14.05 -15.63 21.43
CA GLU A 122 15.34 -16.28 21.40
C GLU A 122 16.45 -15.28 21.74
N PRO A 123 16.85 -15.18 23.02
CA PRO A 123 17.86 -14.21 23.46
C PRO A 123 19.21 -14.35 22.76
N GLY A 124 19.97 -13.25 22.75
CA GLY A 124 21.36 -13.17 22.29
C GLY A 124 21.57 -12.43 20.98
N TRP A 125 20.52 -11.80 20.42
CA TRP A 125 20.64 -10.94 19.25
C TRP A 125 21.14 -9.55 19.62
N THR A 126 22.11 -9.04 18.87
CA THR A 126 22.72 -7.73 19.09
C THR A 126 22.85 -6.93 17.81
N LEU A 127 22.88 -5.61 17.95
CA LEU A 127 23.14 -4.69 16.83
C LEU A 127 24.63 -4.71 16.48
N GLY A 128 24.94 -4.82 15.19
CA GLY A 128 26.27 -4.54 14.64
C GLY A 128 26.36 -3.12 14.09
N THR A 129 26.90 -2.94 12.89
CA THR A 129 26.96 -1.63 12.24
C THR A 129 25.58 -1.21 11.75
N CYS A 130 25.18 0.04 11.98
CA CYS A 130 23.93 0.61 11.50
C CYS A 130 24.21 1.94 10.80
N ILE A 131 23.62 2.17 9.64
CA ILE A 131 23.73 3.44 8.92
C ILE A 131 23.05 4.58 9.69
N GLU A 132 23.58 5.79 9.50
CA GLU A 132 22.89 7.02 9.91
C GLU A 132 22.08 7.54 8.72
N ALA A 133 20.77 7.68 8.91
CA ALA A 133 19.87 8.25 7.92
C ALA A 133 18.76 9.06 8.62
N SER A 134 18.07 9.90 7.85
CA SER A 134 16.87 10.60 8.28
C SER A 134 15.75 9.62 8.64
N GLU A 135 14.78 10.10 9.43
CA GLU A 135 13.65 9.28 9.85
C GLU A 135 12.75 8.94 8.66
N LYS A 136 12.31 7.69 8.57
CA LYS A 136 11.31 7.25 7.57
C LYS A 136 10.13 6.59 8.28
N THR A 137 8.95 6.71 7.70
CA THR A 137 7.75 6.01 8.16
C THR A 137 7.60 4.71 7.39
N ILE A 138 7.64 3.58 8.09
CA ILE A 138 7.48 2.25 7.50
C ILE A 138 6.24 1.60 8.12
N SER A 139 5.36 1.10 7.25
CA SER A 139 4.16 0.36 7.66
C SER A 139 4.44 -1.14 7.63
N PHE A 140 3.95 -1.85 8.64
CA PHE A 140 4.08 -3.30 8.76
C PHE A 140 2.69 -3.93 8.86
N ASN A 141 2.50 -5.05 8.15
CA ASN A 141 1.24 -5.78 8.09
C ASN A 141 1.52 -7.29 8.19
N HIS A 142 1.42 -7.84 9.40
CA HIS A 142 1.62 -9.27 9.69
C HIS A 142 2.97 -9.85 9.23
N ASN A 143 4.00 -9.03 9.04
CA ASN A 143 5.33 -9.45 8.60
C ASN A 143 6.06 -10.32 9.65
N ASN A 144 6.93 -11.22 9.19
CA ASN A 144 7.95 -11.82 10.06
C ASN A 144 9.17 -10.90 10.20
N CYS A 145 10.08 -11.19 11.12
CA CYS A 145 11.25 -10.35 11.40
C CYS A 145 12.20 -10.26 10.19
N ASN A 146 12.28 -11.30 9.35
CA ASN A 146 13.11 -11.27 8.13
C ASN A 146 12.52 -10.32 7.08
N GLU A 147 11.20 -10.39 6.88
CA GLU A 147 10.47 -9.50 5.98
C GLU A 147 10.53 -8.04 6.46
N ALA A 148 10.35 -7.82 7.76
CA ALA A 148 10.48 -6.50 8.35
C ALA A 148 11.89 -5.92 8.14
N LEU A 149 12.95 -6.72 8.37
CA LEU A 149 14.33 -6.31 8.12
C LEU A 149 14.57 -5.97 6.64
N LYS A 150 14.01 -6.75 5.71
CA LYS A 150 14.06 -6.43 4.27
C LYS A 150 13.33 -5.13 3.93
N PHE A 151 12.18 -4.87 4.55
CA PHE A 151 11.44 -3.62 4.35
C PHE A 151 12.19 -2.41 4.90
N ILE A 152 12.84 -2.58 6.06
CA ILE A 152 13.72 -1.56 6.64
C ILE A 152 14.89 -1.27 5.70
N ALA A 153 15.61 -2.30 5.25
CA ALA A 153 16.73 -2.15 4.33
C ALA A 153 16.32 -1.47 3.01
N ASP A 154 15.20 -1.91 2.42
CA ASP A 154 14.64 -1.28 1.21
C ASP A 154 14.26 0.18 1.44
N ALA A 155 13.61 0.51 2.56
CA ALA A 155 13.18 1.88 2.86
C ALA A 155 14.37 2.82 2.99
N PHE A 156 15.51 2.33 3.50
CA PHE A 156 16.74 3.11 3.63
C PHE A 156 17.74 2.89 2.49
N GLU A 157 17.34 2.23 1.39
CA GLU A 157 18.18 1.97 0.22
C GLU A 157 19.55 1.35 0.60
N THR A 158 19.51 0.40 1.52
CA THR A 158 20.70 -0.22 2.09
C THR A 158 20.56 -1.74 2.12
N GLU A 159 21.61 -2.40 2.60
CA GLU A 159 21.65 -3.84 2.75
C GLU A 159 21.75 -4.24 4.23
N PHE A 160 21.71 -5.54 4.50
CA PHE A 160 21.99 -6.05 5.82
C PHE A 160 22.86 -7.31 5.77
N GLU A 161 23.62 -7.51 6.84
CA GLU A 161 24.44 -8.70 7.07
C GLU A 161 24.08 -9.29 8.43
N ILE A 162 23.98 -10.62 8.47
CA ILE A 162 23.73 -11.36 9.70
C ILE A 162 24.89 -12.33 9.90
N ILE A 163 25.66 -12.14 10.97
CA ILE A 163 26.75 -13.03 11.37
C ILE A 163 26.40 -13.61 12.73
N GLY A 164 26.07 -14.90 12.78
CA GLY A 164 25.50 -15.52 13.96
C GLY A 164 24.23 -14.79 14.42
N LYS A 165 24.30 -14.17 15.60
CA LYS A 165 23.20 -13.36 16.17
C LYS A 165 23.44 -11.85 16.11
N ILE A 166 24.43 -11.39 15.35
CA ILE A 166 24.71 -9.98 15.14
C ILE A 166 24.05 -9.54 13.83
N ILE A 167 23.17 -8.54 13.89
CA ILE A 167 22.53 -7.97 12.70
C ILE A 167 23.09 -6.58 12.44
N SER A 168 23.63 -6.36 11.25
CA SER A 168 24.12 -5.06 10.81
C SER A 168 23.29 -4.56 9.63
N LEU A 169 22.94 -3.27 9.62
CA LEU A 169 22.16 -2.60 8.58
C LEU A 169 23.06 -1.56 7.90
N HIS A 170 23.73 -1.96 6.82
CA HIS A 170 24.63 -1.15 6.01
C HIS A 170 24.93 -1.87 4.68
N LYS A 171 25.47 -1.15 3.70
CA LYS A 171 26.00 -1.78 2.47
C LYS A 171 27.11 -2.76 2.83
N VAL A 172 26.97 -4.01 2.41
CA VAL A 172 27.89 -5.08 2.79
C VAL A 172 29.10 -5.02 1.88
N GLU A 173 30.14 -4.28 2.27
CA GLU A 173 31.29 -3.95 1.41
C GLU A 173 32.62 -4.20 2.11
N TYR A 174 33.50 -4.98 1.48
CA TYR A 174 34.78 -5.38 2.04
C TYR A 174 35.90 -5.37 1.00
N GLY A 175 37.06 -4.83 1.38
CA GLY A 175 38.27 -4.93 0.55
C GLY A 175 38.26 -4.08 -0.72
N LYS A 176 37.46 -3.00 -0.79
CA LYS A 176 37.41 -2.08 -1.96
C LYS A 176 38.79 -1.54 -2.35
N GLU A 177 39.60 -1.16 -1.36
CA GLU A 177 40.97 -0.65 -1.54
C GLU A 177 42.01 -1.73 -1.89
N SER A 178 41.68 -3.02 -1.69
CA SER A 178 42.56 -4.14 -2.00
C SER A 178 41.76 -5.32 -2.58
N PRO A 179 41.15 -5.13 -3.76
CA PRO A 179 40.24 -6.10 -4.33
C PRO A 179 40.97 -7.38 -4.71
N LEU A 180 40.22 -8.48 -4.81
CA LEU A 180 40.75 -9.74 -5.34
C LEU A 180 40.84 -9.62 -6.88
N ALA A 181 42.04 -9.72 -7.43
CA ALA A 181 42.20 -9.73 -8.88
C ALA A 181 41.75 -11.10 -9.43
N LEU A 182 40.75 -11.09 -10.32
CA LEU A 182 40.29 -12.28 -11.03
C LEU A 182 40.16 -11.99 -12.51
N SER A 183 40.56 -12.94 -13.34
CA SER A 183 40.39 -12.89 -14.78
C SER A 183 40.16 -14.31 -15.31
N TYR A 184 39.68 -14.40 -16.55
CA TYR A 184 39.55 -15.69 -17.23
C TYR A 184 40.91 -16.21 -17.70
N GLY A 185 41.12 -17.52 -17.60
CA GLY A 185 42.28 -18.21 -18.19
C GLY A 185 43.31 -18.74 -17.20
N LYS A 186 44.34 -19.41 -17.73
CA LYS A 186 45.33 -20.13 -16.94
C LYS A 186 46.10 -19.18 -16.02
N GLY A 187 45.98 -19.41 -14.71
CA GLY A 187 46.69 -18.61 -13.69
C GLY A 187 45.92 -17.40 -13.18
N ASN A 188 44.69 -17.19 -13.67
CA ASN A 188 43.96 -15.94 -13.45
C ASN A 188 42.74 -16.08 -12.52
N GLY A 189 42.45 -17.28 -12.00
CA GLY A 189 41.39 -17.49 -11.03
C GLY A 189 40.24 -18.33 -11.53
N PHE A 190 39.55 -17.88 -12.58
CA PHE A 190 38.35 -18.56 -13.07
C PHE A 190 38.63 -19.72 -14.03
N ARG A 191 37.80 -20.77 -13.94
CA ARG A 191 37.72 -21.85 -14.93
C ARG A 191 36.87 -21.43 -16.15
N THR A 192 36.84 -22.28 -17.18
CA THR A 192 35.90 -22.18 -18.32
C THR A 192 34.45 -22.07 -17.86
N GLY A 193 33.66 -21.22 -18.53
CA GLY A 193 32.23 -21.06 -18.26
C GLY A 193 31.86 -19.80 -17.50
N VAL A 194 32.77 -18.82 -17.36
CA VAL A 194 32.44 -17.48 -16.86
C VAL A 194 31.33 -16.90 -17.72
N ARG A 195 30.23 -16.52 -17.08
CA ARG A 195 29.03 -16.01 -17.75
C ARG A 195 28.76 -14.59 -17.29
N ARG A 196 28.51 -13.69 -18.26
CA ARG A 196 27.95 -12.36 -18.03
C ARG A 196 26.44 -12.41 -18.26
N GLU A 197 25.68 -11.89 -17.32
CA GLU A 197 24.25 -11.59 -17.49
C GLU A 197 24.04 -10.09 -17.35
N ASN A 198 23.41 -9.48 -18.34
CA ASN A 198 22.89 -8.13 -18.20
C ASN A 198 21.46 -8.23 -17.66
N PHE A 199 21.06 -7.31 -16.78
CA PHE A 199 19.69 -7.30 -16.28
C PHE A 199 18.74 -6.80 -17.38
N GLU A 200 17.63 -7.50 -17.61
CA GLU A 200 16.59 -7.08 -18.55
C GLU A 200 15.95 -5.76 -18.06
N ASN A 201 15.68 -4.82 -18.98
CA ASN A 201 15.10 -3.49 -18.71
C ASN A 201 15.92 -2.51 -17.83
N SER A 202 17.21 -2.76 -17.56
CA SER A 202 18.05 -1.79 -16.86
C SER A 202 18.88 -0.94 -17.84
N ASN A 203 18.24 0.06 -18.46
CA ASN A 203 19.02 1.07 -19.17
C ASN A 203 19.78 1.91 -18.14
N ALA A 204 21.05 2.15 -18.41
CA ALA A 204 21.86 3.09 -17.63
C ALA A 204 21.22 4.49 -17.72
N ILE A 205 20.96 5.12 -16.57
CA ILE A 205 20.32 6.43 -16.52
C ILE A 205 21.31 7.50 -17.00
N ASP A 206 20.88 8.37 -17.91
CA ASP A 206 21.64 9.54 -18.35
C ASP A 206 21.11 10.83 -17.72
N ILE A 207 19.79 10.92 -17.52
CA ILE A 207 19.08 12.08 -16.97
C ILE A 207 18.12 11.60 -15.88
N LEU A 208 18.24 12.14 -14.67
CA LEU A 208 17.35 11.81 -13.55
C LEU A 208 16.50 13.02 -13.18
N PHE A 209 15.20 12.93 -13.41
CA PHE A 209 14.23 13.91 -12.92
C PHE A 209 13.99 13.71 -11.42
N VAL A 210 13.90 14.80 -10.67
CA VAL A 210 13.75 14.76 -9.22
C VAL A 210 12.56 15.61 -8.81
N GLN A 211 11.63 15.04 -8.05
CA GLN A 211 10.46 15.76 -7.53
C GLN A 211 10.57 15.91 -6.02
N GLY A 212 10.63 17.14 -5.54
CA GLY A 212 10.70 17.45 -4.11
C GLY A 212 9.33 17.57 -3.45
N GLY A 213 9.33 17.76 -2.13
CA GLY A 213 8.11 17.91 -1.35
C GLY A 213 7.40 19.25 -1.58
N THR A 214 6.09 19.26 -1.32
CA THR A 214 5.22 20.45 -1.43
C THR A 214 5.04 21.20 -0.10
N ARG A 215 5.48 20.61 1.01
CA ARG A 215 5.27 21.17 2.35
C ARG A 215 6.13 22.41 2.57
N ASN A 216 5.60 23.38 3.31
CA ASN A 216 6.31 24.61 3.68
C ASN A 216 6.81 25.45 2.49
N ILE A 217 6.09 25.39 1.37
CA ILE A 217 6.37 26.16 0.17
C ILE A 217 5.22 27.12 -0.09
N ASP A 218 5.52 28.41 -0.13
CA ASP A 218 4.62 29.43 -0.68
C ASP A 218 4.87 29.53 -2.19
N ALA A 219 4.04 28.85 -2.99
CA ALA A 219 4.21 28.78 -4.44
C ALA A 219 4.23 30.17 -5.10
N SER A 220 3.54 31.16 -4.52
CA SER A 220 3.49 32.52 -5.05
C SER A 220 4.83 33.25 -4.91
N LYS A 221 5.62 32.93 -3.89
CA LYS A 221 6.95 33.52 -3.63
C LYS A 221 8.09 32.68 -4.20
N TYR A 222 7.99 31.36 -4.06
CA TYR A 222 9.03 30.42 -4.50
C TYR A 222 9.03 30.21 -6.03
N GLY A 223 7.87 30.37 -6.68
CA GLY A 223 7.71 30.18 -8.12
C GLY A 223 7.54 28.72 -8.57
N SER A 224 7.37 27.79 -7.62
CA SER A 224 7.07 26.38 -7.84
C SER A 224 6.17 25.88 -6.70
N THR A 225 5.35 24.86 -6.96
CA THR A 225 4.54 24.17 -5.94
C THR A 225 5.32 23.11 -5.17
N GLU A 226 6.51 22.75 -5.66
CA GLU A 226 7.37 21.68 -5.15
C GLU A 226 8.81 22.17 -5.02
N LEU A 227 9.57 21.61 -4.07
CA LEU A 227 10.98 21.92 -3.88
C LEU A 227 11.79 21.53 -5.12
N LEU A 228 12.60 22.46 -5.62
CA LEU A 228 13.47 22.26 -6.79
C LEU A 228 14.91 21.96 -6.36
N LEU A 229 15.67 21.30 -7.23
CA LEU A 229 17.12 21.19 -7.09
C LEU A 229 17.77 22.58 -7.16
N PRO A 230 18.97 22.76 -6.55
CA PRO A 230 19.72 24.01 -6.69
C PRO A 230 20.01 24.28 -8.17
N LYS A 231 19.52 25.39 -8.72
CA LYS A 231 19.58 25.67 -10.16
C LYS A 231 21.02 25.90 -10.65
N SER A 232 21.39 25.24 -11.74
CA SER A 232 22.70 25.36 -12.39
C SER A 232 23.89 25.19 -11.43
N GLN A 233 23.82 24.18 -10.55
CA GLN A 233 24.84 23.87 -9.56
C GLN A 233 25.53 22.54 -9.86
N THR A 234 26.71 22.34 -9.26
CA THR A 234 27.48 21.11 -9.39
C THR A 234 27.87 20.48 -8.06
N LEU A 235 27.96 19.15 -8.06
CA LEU A 235 28.37 18.33 -6.93
C LEU A 235 29.30 17.21 -7.41
N THR A 236 30.41 17.01 -6.69
CA THR A 236 31.31 15.87 -6.93
C THR A 236 31.02 14.77 -5.91
N TYR A 237 30.83 13.55 -6.39
CA TYR A 237 30.54 12.37 -5.58
C TYR A 237 31.32 11.16 -6.12
N GLU A 238 32.07 10.47 -5.26
CA GLU A 238 32.89 9.29 -5.62
C GLU A 238 33.77 9.51 -6.88
N GLY A 239 34.32 10.72 -7.05
CA GLY A 239 35.20 11.08 -8.17
C GLY A 239 34.51 11.48 -9.47
N ARG A 240 33.16 11.50 -9.52
CA ARG A 240 32.35 11.94 -10.66
C ARG A 240 31.69 13.29 -10.37
N THR A 241 31.54 14.14 -11.38
CA THR A 241 30.87 15.45 -11.25
C THR A 241 29.47 15.41 -11.87
N TYR A 242 28.50 15.93 -11.13
CA TYR A 242 27.10 16.02 -11.51
C TYR A 242 26.66 17.48 -11.60
N GLN A 243 25.71 17.75 -12.48
CA GLN A 243 25.16 19.08 -12.72
C GLN A 243 23.63 19.05 -12.74
N THR A 244 23.03 20.08 -12.18
CA THR A 244 21.59 20.34 -12.26
C THR A 244 21.28 21.27 -13.43
N ASP A 245 20.08 21.13 -13.98
CA ASP A 245 19.63 21.98 -15.08
C ASP A 245 19.25 23.40 -14.62
N GLU A 246 18.94 24.28 -15.59
CA GLU A 246 18.57 25.68 -15.34
C GLU A 246 17.24 25.82 -14.58
N SER A 247 16.33 24.87 -14.76
CA SER A 247 15.03 24.87 -14.07
C SER A 247 15.06 24.16 -12.72
N GLY A 248 16.08 23.33 -12.45
CA GLY A 248 16.25 22.59 -11.19
C GLY A 248 15.34 21.36 -11.08
N LEU A 249 14.98 20.77 -12.22
CA LEU A 249 14.10 19.60 -12.35
C LEU A 249 14.87 18.29 -12.49
N PHE A 250 16.09 18.31 -13.02
CA PHE A 250 16.87 17.09 -13.23
C PHE A 250 18.36 17.26 -12.94
N VAL A 251 19.03 16.13 -12.75
CA VAL A 251 20.48 16.00 -12.62
C VAL A 251 21.04 15.09 -13.72
N SER A 252 22.22 15.42 -14.22
CA SER A 252 22.99 14.58 -15.14
C SER A 252 24.49 14.60 -14.79
N GLN A 253 25.24 13.61 -15.26
CA GLN A 253 26.70 13.59 -15.11
C GLN A 253 27.33 14.60 -16.07
N ALA A 254 28.17 15.52 -15.55
CA ALA A 254 28.71 16.64 -16.32
C ALA A 254 29.68 16.20 -17.44
N ASP A 255 30.42 15.11 -17.21
CA ASP A 255 31.53 14.67 -18.07
C ASP A 255 31.16 13.46 -18.97
N LYS A 256 29.92 12.97 -18.92
CA LYS A 256 29.47 11.79 -19.67
C LYS A 256 29.01 12.20 -21.06
N THR A 257 29.47 11.49 -22.09
CA THR A 257 28.89 11.62 -23.42
C THR A 257 27.54 10.91 -23.45
N ILE A 258 26.46 11.68 -23.43
CA ILE A 258 25.09 11.14 -23.44
C ILE A 258 24.85 10.43 -24.78
N SER A 259 24.56 9.14 -24.73
CA SER A 259 24.44 8.30 -25.92
C SER A 259 22.98 8.14 -26.37
N PHE A 260 22.06 8.02 -25.41
CA PHE A 260 20.67 7.65 -25.68
C PHE A 260 19.64 8.59 -25.02
N ASN A 261 20.07 9.52 -24.16
CA ASN A 261 19.18 10.38 -23.34
C ASN A 261 18.17 9.54 -22.55
N VAL A 262 18.64 8.48 -21.89
CA VAL A 262 17.76 7.65 -21.06
C VAL A 262 17.35 8.45 -19.83
N GLU A 263 16.04 8.67 -19.71
CA GLU A 263 15.41 9.38 -18.59
C GLU A 263 14.87 8.39 -17.55
N ASP A 264 14.98 8.77 -16.28
CA ASP A 264 14.27 8.14 -15.17
C ASP A 264 13.88 9.22 -14.14
N SER A 265 13.18 8.83 -13.08
CA SER A 265 12.68 9.75 -12.06
C SER A 265 12.96 9.26 -10.64
N LEU A 266 13.12 10.20 -9.71
CA LEU A 266 13.26 9.97 -8.28
C LEU A 266 12.26 10.83 -7.50
N ASP A 267 11.42 10.16 -6.70
CA ASP A 267 10.52 10.82 -5.76
C ASP A 267 11.29 11.18 -4.47
N CYS A 268 11.44 12.46 -4.25
CA CYS A 268 12.11 13.09 -3.12
C CYS A 268 11.11 13.91 -2.28
N ALA A 269 9.82 13.55 -2.26
CA ALA A 269 8.77 14.28 -1.55
C ALA A 269 9.01 14.45 -0.03
N HIS A 270 9.88 13.62 0.56
CA HIS A 270 10.32 13.76 1.96
C HIS A 270 11.27 14.93 2.19
N PHE A 271 11.88 15.48 1.15
CA PHE A 271 12.64 16.73 1.23
C PHE A 271 11.71 17.92 1.03
N TYR A 272 11.64 18.78 2.04
CA TYR A 272 10.90 20.03 2.00
C TYR A 272 11.54 21.02 2.97
N PRO A 273 11.39 22.34 2.73
CA PRO A 273 11.89 23.37 3.64
C PRO A 273 11.46 23.10 5.08
N SER A 274 12.42 22.71 5.91
CA SER A 274 12.15 22.41 7.32
C SER A 274 13.35 22.75 8.20
N ARG A 275 13.05 23.05 9.47
CA ARG A 275 14.03 23.14 10.55
C ARG A 275 13.58 22.17 11.62
N VAL A 276 14.40 21.15 11.87
CA VAL A 276 14.21 20.25 13.01
C VAL A 276 14.78 20.92 14.25
N GLY A 277 13.89 21.43 15.11
CA GLY A 277 14.25 22.01 16.40
C GLY A 277 14.26 20.97 17.51
N LYS A 278 14.78 21.34 18.67
CA LYS A 278 14.71 20.52 19.89
C LYS A 278 14.02 21.28 21.02
N VAL A 279 13.19 20.58 21.76
CA VAL A 279 12.57 21.11 22.97
C VAL A 279 13.65 21.37 24.02
N SER A 280 13.83 22.64 24.36
CA SER A 280 14.75 23.07 25.42
C SER A 280 14.07 23.03 26.80
N SER A 281 12.77 23.33 26.87
CA SER A 281 11.98 23.20 28.10
C SER A 281 10.50 23.09 27.81
N VAL A 282 9.75 22.59 28.78
CA VAL A 282 8.29 22.38 28.71
C VAL A 282 7.62 23.22 29.77
N VAL A 283 6.61 23.99 29.38
CA VAL A 283 5.87 24.90 30.26
C VAL A 283 4.45 24.39 30.42
N VAL A 284 4.13 23.92 31.63
CA VAL A 284 2.77 23.50 31.98
C VAL A 284 1.97 24.73 32.36
N VAL A 285 1.26 25.32 31.40
CA VAL A 285 0.44 26.52 31.63
C VAL A 285 -0.81 26.16 32.43
N ASN A 286 -1.45 25.04 32.09
CA ASN A 286 -2.61 24.53 32.83
C ASN A 286 -2.81 23.04 32.58
N ALA A 287 -2.39 22.20 33.53
CA ALA A 287 -2.51 20.75 33.43
C ALA A 287 -3.97 20.27 33.27
N SER A 288 -4.91 20.92 33.98
CA SER A 288 -6.34 20.56 33.95
C SER A 288 -7.03 20.87 32.63
N LYS A 289 -6.46 21.78 31.82
CA LYS A 289 -6.92 22.11 30.46
C LYS A 289 -6.01 21.55 29.36
N ASN A 290 -5.07 20.68 29.71
CA ASN A 290 -4.13 20.07 28.76
C ASN A 290 -3.19 21.06 28.05
N PHE A 291 -2.95 22.25 28.62
CA PHE A 291 -2.02 23.24 28.05
C PHE A 291 -0.58 22.95 28.47
N TYR A 292 0.15 22.31 27.56
CA TYR A 292 1.58 22.02 27.66
C TYR A 292 2.30 22.70 26.49
N ASP A 293 2.90 23.85 26.77
CA ASP A 293 3.70 24.61 25.81
C ASP A 293 5.15 24.14 25.85
N PHE A 294 5.95 24.50 24.86
CA PHE A 294 7.40 24.24 24.87
C PHE A 294 8.20 25.41 24.33
N ILE A 295 9.48 25.44 24.72
CA ILE A 295 10.44 26.47 24.33
C ILE A 295 11.60 25.81 23.59
N ASP A 296 12.05 26.43 22.50
CA ASP A 296 13.31 26.12 21.83
C ASP A 296 14.23 27.33 21.88
N ALA A 297 15.16 27.33 22.83
CA ALA A 297 16.11 28.43 23.03
C ALA A 297 17.17 28.53 21.91
N THR A 298 17.23 27.53 21.02
CA THR A 298 18.20 27.50 19.91
C THR A 298 17.70 28.19 18.65
N ILE A 299 16.45 28.70 18.64
CA ILE A 299 15.92 29.46 17.50
C ILE A 299 16.69 30.78 17.36
N PRO A 300 17.27 31.08 16.19
CA PRO A 300 17.98 32.34 15.95
C PRO A 300 17.07 33.57 16.01
N GLU A 301 17.64 34.75 16.27
CA GLU A 301 16.88 36.02 16.39
C GLU A 301 16.30 36.47 15.06
N GLU A 302 16.97 36.13 13.97
CA GLU A 302 16.52 36.37 12.62
C GLU A 302 15.38 35.43 12.16
N LEU A 303 15.09 34.36 12.93
CA LEU A 303 14.04 33.40 12.58
C LEU A 303 12.78 33.59 13.44
N ASN A 304 11.95 34.53 13.01
CA ASN A 304 10.62 34.71 13.57
C ASN A 304 9.56 33.91 12.77
N TYR A 305 9.11 32.79 13.33
CA TYR A 305 8.11 31.92 12.69
C TYR A 305 6.78 32.63 12.36
N LYS A 306 6.42 33.71 13.07
CA LYS A 306 5.21 34.49 12.74
C LYS A 306 5.32 35.21 11.39
N ASP A 307 6.51 35.65 11.03
CA ASP A 307 6.76 36.32 9.75
C ASP A 307 6.83 35.32 8.59
N CYS A 308 7.04 34.04 8.92
CA CYS A 308 7.08 32.93 7.97
C CYS A 308 5.69 32.35 7.65
N LEU A 309 4.61 32.74 8.32
CA LEU A 309 3.29 32.13 8.12
C LEU A 309 2.80 32.31 6.68
N ILE A 310 2.38 31.21 6.03
CA ILE A 310 1.79 31.26 4.70
C ILE A 310 0.37 31.83 4.79
N ALA A 311 0.02 32.74 3.89
CA ALA A 311 -1.28 33.40 3.92
C ALA A 311 -2.42 32.38 3.74
N GLY A 312 -3.35 32.33 4.70
CA GLY A 312 -4.50 31.40 4.70
C GLY A 312 -4.23 30.06 5.39
N GLU A 313 -2.99 29.76 5.75
CA GLU A 313 -2.61 28.54 6.48
C GLU A 313 -2.60 28.76 8.00
N LYS A 314 -2.67 27.66 8.76
CA LYS A 314 -2.41 27.66 10.20
C LYS A 314 -1.03 27.06 10.47
N MET A 315 -0.33 27.64 11.45
CA MET A 315 0.92 27.06 11.93
C MET A 315 0.62 25.81 12.75
N THR A 316 1.31 24.72 12.42
CA THR A 316 1.22 23.46 13.16
C THR A 316 2.61 22.97 13.54
N VAL A 317 2.69 22.19 14.61
CA VAL A 317 3.90 21.52 15.07
C VAL A 317 3.71 20.01 14.98
N VAL A 318 4.67 19.33 14.38
CA VAL A 318 4.75 17.86 14.39
C VAL A 318 5.99 17.47 15.18
N PHE A 319 5.80 16.66 16.22
CA PHE A 319 6.92 16.06 16.93
C PHE A 319 7.49 14.92 16.12
N GLN A 320 8.82 14.89 15.98
CA GLN A 320 9.56 13.87 15.26
C GLN A 320 10.02 12.74 16.19
N SER A 321 10.18 13.03 17.49
CA SER A 321 10.51 12.03 18.50
C SER A 321 9.64 12.18 19.76
N GLY A 322 9.85 11.28 20.72
CA GLY A 322 9.14 11.28 22.00
C GLY A 322 7.74 10.66 21.94
N MET A 323 6.97 10.82 23.00
CA MET A 323 5.60 10.24 23.12
C MET A 323 4.58 10.89 22.17
N LEU A 324 4.93 12.04 21.60
CA LEU A 324 4.13 12.76 20.61
C LEU A 324 4.62 12.56 19.18
N ALA A 325 5.62 11.71 18.94
CA ALA A 325 6.16 11.44 17.61
C ALA A 325 5.05 11.13 16.58
N GLY A 326 5.09 11.84 15.46
CA GLY A 326 4.12 11.72 14.36
C GLY A 326 2.78 12.43 14.58
N LYS A 327 2.56 13.08 15.74
CA LYS A 327 1.30 13.82 16.02
C LYS A 327 1.46 15.30 15.67
N GLU A 328 0.51 15.82 14.91
CA GLU A 328 0.46 17.21 14.45
C GLU A 328 -0.52 18.06 15.26
N PHE A 329 -0.08 19.16 15.87
CA PHE A 329 -0.91 20.06 16.67
C PHE A 329 -0.92 21.48 16.09
N ASP A 330 -2.07 22.16 16.09
CA ASP A 330 -2.13 23.60 15.86
C ASP A 330 -1.31 24.31 16.96
N CYS A 331 -0.55 25.35 16.60
CA CYS A 331 0.20 26.12 17.58
C CYS A 331 0.27 27.63 17.25
N ASP A 332 0.47 28.45 18.27
CA ASP A 332 0.92 29.85 18.11
C ASP A 332 2.37 29.99 18.57
N TYR A 333 3.05 31.05 18.14
CA TYR A 333 4.46 31.31 18.44
C TYR A 333 4.68 32.69 19.04
N SER A 334 5.48 32.75 20.10
CA SER A 334 6.00 33.98 20.69
C SER A 334 7.51 34.05 20.51
N HIS A 335 7.99 34.99 19.69
CA HIS A 335 9.41 35.10 19.38
C HIS A 335 10.26 35.60 20.56
N GLN A 336 9.71 36.48 21.40
CA GLN A 336 10.41 37.00 22.58
C GLN A 336 10.78 35.89 23.57
N ASP A 337 9.90 34.90 23.73
CA ASP A 337 10.10 33.77 24.64
C ASP A 337 10.62 32.51 23.93
N ARG A 338 10.75 32.54 22.59
CA ARG A 338 10.96 31.37 21.72
C ARG A 338 10.02 30.20 22.05
N LYS A 339 8.76 30.54 22.31
CA LYS A 339 7.77 29.65 22.90
C LYS A 339 6.70 29.30 21.88
N PHE A 340 6.43 28.01 21.74
CA PHE A 340 5.29 27.48 21.00
C PHE A 340 4.17 27.11 21.96
N GLN A 341 2.97 27.59 21.64
CA GLN A 341 1.77 27.38 22.42
C GLN A 341 0.93 26.32 21.75
N ILE A 342 0.87 25.12 22.32
CA ILE A 342 0.21 23.97 21.68
C ILE A 342 -1.29 24.04 21.97
N VAL A 343 -2.10 23.94 20.91
CA VAL A 343 -3.55 23.78 21.05
C VAL A 343 -3.88 22.31 21.31
N PRO A 344 -4.49 21.96 22.46
CA PRO A 344 -4.83 20.58 22.76
C PRO A 344 -5.91 20.05 21.82
N GLN A 345 -5.82 18.77 21.51
CA GLN A 345 -6.78 18.09 20.64
C GLN A 345 -6.96 16.63 21.07
N GLU A 346 -8.09 16.05 20.67
CA GLU A 346 -8.39 14.65 20.97
C GLU A 346 -7.76 13.72 19.93
N ILE A 347 -6.84 12.86 20.38
CA ILE A 347 -6.15 11.85 19.58
C ILE A 347 -6.34 10.50 20.28
N ASP A 348 -6.79 9.48 19.54
CA ASP A 348 -6.97 8.11 20.03
C ASP A 348 -7.81 8.01 21.33
N GLY A 349 -8.82 8.87 21.47
CA GLY A 349 -9.74 8.89 22.63
C GLY A 349 -9.19 9.60 23.88
N GLN A 350 -8.06 10.29 23.77
CA GLN A 350 -7.49 11.11 24.85
C GLN A 350 -7.19 12.52 24.36
N ILE A 351 -7.36 13.53 25.22
CA ILE A 351 -6.91 14.89 24.93
C ILE A 351 -5.39 14.93 25.12
N MET A 352 -4.68 15.32 24.08
CA MET A 352 -3.23 15.48 24.06
C MET A 352 -2.89 16.94 23.71
N PRO A 353 -1.80 17.51 24.25
CA PRO A 353 -0.88 16.91 25.21
C PRO A 353 -1.50 16.63 26.60
N ASN A 354 -0.96 15.68 27.37
CA ASN A 354 -1.36 15.39 28.75
C ASN A 354 -0.17 14.93 29.60
N GLU A 355 -0.39 14.51 30.85
CA GLU A 355 0.70 14.15 31.77
C GLU A 355 1.64 13.06 31.24
N ILE A 356 1.09 12.10 30.48
CA ILE A 356 1.80 10.98 29.85
C ILE A 356 2.30 11.38 28.45
N PHE A 357 1.40 11.90 27.62
CA PHE A 357 1.67 12.30 26.24
C PHE A 357 1.95 13.80 26.17
N LYS A 358 3.15 14.21 26.57
CA LYS A 358 3.63 15.60 26.50
C LYS A 358 4.98 15.67 25.78
N PRO A 359 5.34 16.84 25.23
CA PRO A 359 6.72 17.09 24.87
C PRO A 359 7.61 16.94 26.11
N VAL A 360 8.85 16.51 25.90
CA VAL A 360 9.91 16.39 26.90
C VAL A 360 11.17 17.08 26.34
N ILE A 361 12.10 17.45 27.23
CA ILE A 361 13.41 17.99 26.83
C ILE A 361 14.08 17.02 25.86
N ASP A 362 14.75 17.57 24.83
CA ASP A 362 15.41 16.87 23.73
C ASP A 362 14.49 16.19 22.70
N ASP A 363 13.16 16.26 22.86
CA ASP A 363 12.25 15.87 21.78
C ASP A 363 12.45 16.76 20.55
N SER A 364 12.58 16.13 19.39
CA SER A 364 12.70 16.79 18.10
C SER A 364 11.33 17.18 17.56
N TYR A 365 11.24 18.33 16.87
CA TYR A 365 9.99 18.79 16.27
C TYR A 365 10.25 19.58 14.97
N ALA A 366 9.22 19.68 14.13
CA ALA A 366 9.20 20.53 12.94
C ALA A 366 7.91 21.36 12.89
N ILE A 367 8.00 22.54 12.28
CA ILE A 367 6.87 23.46 12.12
C ILE A 367 6.37 23.43 10.67
N PHE A 368 5.05 23.47 10.50
CA PHE A 368 4.36 23.45 9.22
C PHE A 368 3.40 24.64 9.05
N GLY A 369 2.93 24.85 7.83
CA GLY A 369 2.09 26.02 7.47
C GLY A 369 2.90 27.31 7.29
N ILE A 370 4.22 27.19 7.15
CA ILE A 370 5.16 28.31 7.09
C ILE A 370 6.05 28.22 5.84
N SER A 371 6.57 29.35 5.37
CA SER A 371 7.63 29.43 4.38
C SER A 371 8.89 29.92 5.08
N LEU A 372 9.87 29.02 5.25
CA LEU A 372 11.14 29.36 5.89
C LEU A 372 11.99 30.31 5.03
N PRO A 373 12.94 31.05 5.62
CA PRO A 373 13.89 31.87 4.87
C PRO A 373 14.74 31.06 3.89
N GLU A 374 15.26 31.72 2.85
CA GLU A 374 16.03 31.11 1.75
C GLU A 374 17.18 30.21 2.24
N ALA A 375 17.83 30.55 3.36
CA ALA A 375 18.92 29.77 3.95
C ALA A 375 18.54 28.32 4.31
N TYR A 376 17.26 28.04 4.58
CA TYR A 376 16.75 26.69 4.88
C TYR A 376 16.25 25.96 3.62
N ILE A 377 16.00 26.71 2.54
CA ILE A 377 15.53 26.20 1.25
C ILE A 377 16.74 25.84 0.38
N CYS A 378 17.53 26.84 -0.01
CA CYS A 378 18.66 26.70 -0.91
C CYS A 378 19.73 27.76 -0.64
N ASN A 379 20.82 27.37 0.03
CA ASN A 379 22.00 28.22 0.20
C ASN A 379 23.15 27.70 -0.67
N ASN A 380 23.36 28.33 -1.83
CA ASN A 380 24.41 27.95 -2.77
C ASN A 380 25.83 28.30 -2.30
N SER A 381 26.00 29.28 -1.42
CA SER A 381 27.32 29.65 -0.90
C SER A 381 27.91 28.55 -0.03
N ASP A 382 27.08 27.98 0.85
CA ASP A 382 27.52 26.99 1.84
C ASP A 382 27.07 25.57 1.47
N LYS A 383 26.38 25.42 0.33
CA LYS A 383 25.76 24.19 -0.17
C LYS A 383 24.84 23.54 0.87
N SER A 384 24.00 24.32 1.52
CA SER A 384 23.10 23.88 2.60
C SER A 384 21.63 24.17 2.28
N GLY A 385 20.73 23.61 3.08
CA GLY A 385 19.29 23.70 2.88
C GLY A 385 18.71 22.49 2.16
N SER A 386 17.38 22.41 2.18
CA SER A 386 16.63 21.22 1.75
C SER A 386 16.87 20.86 0.29
N SER A 387 17.04 21.85 -0.60
CA SER A 387 17.38 21.62 -2.01
C SER A 387 18.75 20.93 -2.18
N TRP A 388 19.75 21.30 -1.37
CA TRP A 388 21.07 20.68 -1.43
C TRP A 388 21.09 19.27 -0.85
N ASP A 389 20.31 19.02 0.21
CA ASP A 389 20.14 17.66 0.75
C ASP A 389 19.47 16.74 -0.27
N MET A 390 18.42 17.23 -0.94
CA MET A 390 17.78 16.56 -2.06
C MET A 390 18.75 16.32 -3.24
N PHE A 391 19.60 17.29 -3.57
CA PHE A 391 20.60 17.12 -4.64
C PHE A 391 21.64 16.05 -4.31
N ARG A 392 22.08 15.94 -3.05
CA ARG A 392 22.99 14.86 -2.62
C ARG A 392 22.35 13.49 -2.75
N GLU A 393 21.07 13.36 -2.40
CA GLU A 393 20.31 12.12 -2.55
C GLU A 393 20.14 11.73 -4.02
N ALA A 394 19.75 12.70 -4.87
CA ALA A 394 19.63 12.49 -6.30
C ALA A 394 20.94 12.08 -6.97
N VAL A 395 22.07 12.70 -6.58
CA VAL A 395 23.41 12.34 -7.08
C VAL A 395 23.81 10.94 -6.63
N ARG A 396 23.54 10.57 -5.38
CA ARG A 396 23.79 9.22 -4.88
C ARG A 396 22.98 8.19 -5.69
N TYR A 397 21.70 8.46 -5.93
CA TYR A 397 20.84 7.59 -6.73
C TYR A 397 21.33 7.49 -8.19
N LEU A 398 21.66 8.61 -8.83
CA LEU A 398 22.15 8.60 -10.21
C LEU A 398 23.47 7.83 -10.33
N TYR A 399 24.43 8.06 -9.43
CA TYR A 399 25.70 7.34 -9.40
C TYR A 399 25.52 5.81 -9.39
N GLU A 400 24.52 5.31 -8.64
CA GLU A 400 24.23 3.88 -8.51
C GLU A 400 23.54 3.27 -9.75
N ASN A 401 23.01 4.12 -10.64
CA ASN A 401 22.13 3.70 -11.74
C ASN A 401 22.58 4.17 -13.12
N GLU A 402 23.63 4.99 -13.21
CA GLU A 402 24.16 5.52 -14.47
C GLU A 402 25.09 4.59 -15.22
N ASP A 403 25.48 3.46 -14.61
CA ASP A 403 26.27 2.39 -15.20
C ASP A 403 25.37 1.18 -15.56
N PRO A 404 25.62 0.49 -16.69
CA PRO A 404 24.87 -0.71 -17.04
C PRO A 404 24.95 -1.77 -15.95
N ARG A 405 23.81 -2.34 -15.57
CA ARG A 405 23.75 -3.38 -14.54
C ARG A 405 24.10 -4.74 -15.14
N PHE A 406 25.02 -5.45 -14.52
CA PHE A 406 25.38 -6.81 -14.92
C PHE A 406 25.85 -7.65 -13.74
N SER A 407 25.81 -8.97 -13.93
CA SER A 407 26.42 -9.93 -13.03
C SER A 407 27.38 -10.84 -13.79
N PHE A 408 28.36 -11.36 -13.06
CA PHE A 408 29.24 -12.43 -13.52
C PHE A 408 29.08 -13.63 -12.61
N THR A 409 28.96 -14.82 -13.18
CA THR A 409 29.04 -16.07 -12.42
C THR A 409 30.20 -16.90 -12.94
N GLY A 410 31.01 -17.44 -12.03
CA GLY A 410 32.14 -18.29 -12.40
C GLY A 410 32.61 -19.19 -11.27
N GLU A 411 33.15 -20.35 -11.63
CA GLU A 411 33.79 -21.29 -10.71
C GLU A 411 35.30 -21.02 -10.66
N LEU A 412 35.87 -20.94 -9.44
CA LEU A 412 37.31 -20.83 -9.28
C LEU A 412 38.02 -22.14 -9.66
N ASP A 413 39.16 -22.01 -10.32
CA ASP A 413 40.03 -23.16 -10.62
C ASP A 413 40.62 -23.73 -9.31
N PRO A 414 40.38 -25.02 -9.00
CA PRO A 414 40.79 -25.60 -7.73
C PRO A 414 42.31 -25.68 -7.55
N ILE A 415 43.08 -25.79 -8.64
CA ILE A 415 44.54 -25.87 -8.57
C ILE A 415 45.10 -24.48 -8.27
N TRP A 416 44.59 -23.46 -8.94
CA TRP A 416 44.96 -22.07 -8.72
C TRP A 416 44.61 -21.61 -7.31
N ALA A 417 43.37 -21.85 -6.86
CA ALA A 417 42.88 -21.40 -5.56
C ALA A 417 43.65 -22.09 -4.42
N LYS A 418 43.87 -23.41 -4.52
CA LYS A 418 44.61 -24.17 -3.50
C LYS A 418 46.06 -23.71 -3.33
N ARG A 419 46.73 -23.25 -4.39
CA ARG A 419 48.14 -22.80 -4.34
C ARG A 419 48.33 -21.51 -3.55
N GLN A 420 47.32 -20.64 -3.51
CA GLN A 420 47.40 -19.31 -2.91
C GLN A 420 46.28 -19.06 -1.89
N TRP A 421 45.67 -20.12 -1.37
CA TRP A 421 44.48 -20.03 -0.52
C TRP A 421 44.67 -19.13 0.70
N LEU A 422 45.87 -19.13 1.30
CA LEU A 422 46.20 -18.26 2.44
C LEU A 422 46.16 -16.77 2.10
N GLU A 423 46.40 -16.42 0.83
CA GLU A 423 46.37 -15.05 0.33
C GLU A 423 44.96 -14.62 -0.08
N ILE A 424 44.24 -15.48 -0.80
CA ILE A 424 42.96 -15.13 -1.44
C ILE A 424 41.73 -15.51 -0.60
N GLY A 425 41.83 -16.51 0.28
CA GLY A 425 40.68 -17.13 0.92
C GLY A 425 39.90 -16.15 1.82
N SER A 426 40.59 -15.20 2.46
CA SER A 426 39.96 -14.14 3.26
C SER A 426 39.24 -13.09 2.43
N LYS A 427 39.63 -12.95 1.14
CA LYS A 427 38.99 -12.04 0.19
C LYS A 427 37.74 -12.63 -0.46
N ILE A 428 37.59 -13.97 -0.45
CA ILE A 428 36.40 -14.68 -0.94
C ILE A 428 35.33 -14.70 0.16
N ARG A 429 34.68 -13.56 0.34
CA ARG A 429 33.59 -13.36 1.30
C ARG A 429 32.47 -12.56 0.65
N LEU A 430 31.24 -12.72 1.15
CA LEU A 430 30.13 -11.85 0.75
C LEU A 430 30.51 -10.39 0.99
N GLY A 431 30.18 -9.53 0.02
CA GLY A 431 30.56 -8.13 0.03
C GLY A 431 32.02 -7.85 -0.37
N GLY A 432 32.83 -8.89 -0.58
CA GLY A 432 34.22 -8.76 -1.02
C GLY A 432 34.33 -8.22 -2.44
N TYR A 433 35.17 -7.21 -2.65
CA TYR A 433 35.42 -6.65 -3.97
C TYR A 433 36.41 -7.50 -4.78
N VAL A 434 36.09 -7.63 -6.07
CA VAL A 434 36.88 -8.27 -7.12
C VAL A 434 37.19 -7.22 -8.18
N ALA A 435 38.45 -7.14 -8.59
CA ALA A 435 38.85 -6.42 -9.79
C ALA A 435 38.84 -7.43 -10.94
N PHE A 436 37.76 -7.43 -11.72
CA PHE A 436 37.56 -8.37 -12.81
C PHE A 436 38.01 -7.80 -14.15
N THR A 437 38.81 -8.56 -14.89
CA THR A 437 39.27 -8.20 -16.24
C THR A 437 39.13 -9.38 -17.19
N ASP A 438 38.89 -9.10 -18.48
CA ASP A 438 38.98 -10.06 -19.57
C ASP A 438 39.34 -9.36 -20.88
N GLU A 439 40.34 -9.87 -21.62
CA GLU A 439 40.83 -9.21 -22.84
C GLU A 439 39.77 -9.08 -23.95
N GLN A 440 38.73 -9.92 -23.97
CA GLN A 440 37.77 -9.99 -25.07
C GLN A 440 36.50 -9.19 -24.83
N PHE A 441 35.96 -9.21 -23.60
CA PHE A 441 34.67 -8.55 -23.31
C PHE A 441 34.70 -7.62 -22.10
N GLN A 442 35.83 -7.52 -21.39
CA GLN A 442 35.98 -6.62 -20.25
C GLN A 442 37.44 -6.14 -20.11
N ALA A 443 37.94 -5.47 -21.15
CA ALA A 443 39.36 -5.10 -21.26
C ALA A 443 39.81 -4.15 -20.14
N GLU A 444 38.93 -3.23 -19.74
CA GLU A 444 39.15 -2.37 -18.56
C GLU A 444 38.69 -3.09 -17.28
N PRO A 445 39.51 -3.08 -16.21
CA PRO A 445 39.14 -3.67 -14.92
C PRO A 445 37.86 -3.05 -14.37
N VAL A 446 36.90 -3.91 -14.04
CA VAL A 446 35.69 -3.49 -13.32
C VAL A 446 35.79 -3.95 -11.89
N LEU A 447 35.55 -3.01 -10.99
CA LEU A 447 35.41 -3.28 -9.58
C LEU A 447 33.98 -3.78 -9.32
N ILE A 448 33.84 -5.07 -9.00
CA ILE A 448 32.56 -5.75 -8.79
C ILE A 448 32.56 -6.51 -7.48
N ARG A 449 31.40 -6.77 -6.90
CA ARG A 449 31.30 -7.30 -5.54
C ARG A 449 30.71 -8.70 -5.52
N ILE A 450 31.24 -9.57 -4.65
CA ILE A 450 30.72 -10.92 -4.44
C ILE A 450 29.37 -10.82 -3.72
N ILE A 451 28.30 -11.21 -4.42
CA ILE A 451 26.92 -11.22 -3.90
C ILE A 451 26.43 -12.62 -3.53
N GLY A 452 27.07 -13.66 -4.08
CA GLY A 452 26.73 -15.06 -3.82
C GLY A 452 27.98 -15.94 -3.83
N ILE A 453 28.01 -16.92 -2.93
CA ILE A 453 29.06 -17.94 -2.87
C ILE A 453 28.40 -19.29 -2.68
N LYS A 454 28.73 -20.22 -3.57
CA LYS A 454 28.40 -21.63 -3.45
C LYS A 454 29.69 -22.44 -3.34
N ASP A 455 29.95 -22.96 -2.15
CA ASP A 455 31.15 -23.73 -1.84
C ASP A 455 30.83 -25.20 -1.57
N TYR A 456 31.50 -26.10 -2.29
CA TYR A 456 31.28 -27.55 -2.18
C TYR A 456 31.94 -28.11 -0.92
N ILE A 457 31.23 -28.98 -0.20
CA ILE A 457 31.67 -29.48 1.10
C ILE A 457 32.94 -30.33 0.98
N ASN A 458 33.01 -31.19 -0.02
CA ASN A 458 34.18 -32.04 -0.27
C ASN A 458 35.25 -31.34 -1.14
N SER A 459 34.91 -30.20 -1.77
CA SER A 459 35.79 -29.45 -2.68
C SER A 459 35.83 -27.95 -2.32
N PRO A 460 36.41 -27.58 -1.17
CA PRO A 460 36.35 -26.21 -0.64
C PRO A 460 37.17 -25.20 -1.46
N TYR A 461 38.06 -25.67 -2.34
CA TYR A 461 38.93 -24.81 -3.17
C TYR A 461 38.34 -24.51 -4.56
N SER A 462 37.11 -24.94 -4.87
CA SER A 462 36.42 -24.62 -6.13
C SER A 462 35.05 -23.96 -5.89
N PRO A 463 34.98 -22.84 -5.15
CA PRO A 463 33.72 -22.15 -4.98
C PRO A 463 33.25 -21.55 -6.30
N GLU A 464 31.94 -21.63 -6.52
CA GLU A 464 31.23 -20.85 -7.52
C GLU A 464 30.88 -19.50 -6.88
N ILE A 465 31.29 -18.40 -7.53
CA ILE A 465 31.07 -17.05 -7.04
C ILE A 465 30.23 -16.26 -8.03
N GLU A 466 29.26 -15.55 -7.48
CA GLU A 466 28.39 -14.64 -8.20
C GLU A 466 28.82 -13.21 -7.83
N LEU A 467 29.16 -12.44 -8.85
CA LEU A 467 29.65 -11.08 -8.75
C LEU A 467 28.62 -10.14 -9.36
N SER A 468 28.40 -8.98 -8.74
CA SER A 468 27.50 -7.97 -9.28
C SER A 468 28.02 -6.57 -9.02
N ASN A 469 27.73 -5.66 -9.96
CA ASN A 469 27.98 -4.24 -9.80
C ASN A 469 26.81 -3.48 -9.16
N VAL A 470 25.72 -4.18 -8.80
CA VAL A 470 24.56 -3.59 -8.14
C VAL A 470 24.42 -4.10 -6.72
N THR A 471 23.80 -3.27 -5.88
CA THR A 471 23.29 -3.67 -4.57
C THR A 471 22.05 -4.55 -4.75
N ILE A 472 21.85 -5.50 -3.84
CA ILE A 472 20.67 -6.36 -3.89
C ILE A 472 19.48 -5.61 -3.27
N GLY A 473 18.54 -5.16 -4.10
CA GLY A 473 17.26 -4.65 -3.62
C GLY A 473 16.28 -5.77 -3.22
N GLY A 474 15.25 -5.44 -2.45
CA GLY A 474 14.18 -6.37 -2.07
C GLY A 474 13.53 -7.05 -3.28
N GLY A 475 13.53 -8.38 -3.28
CA GLY A 475 12.98 -9.17 -4.39
C GLY A 475 11.47 -8.98 -4.61
N PHE A 476 10.96 -9.42 -5.77
CA PHE A 476 9.57 -9.23 -6.23
C PHE A 476 8.47 -9.61 -5.20
N SER A 477 8.70 -10.65 -4.39
CA SER A 477 7.76 -11.04 -3.33
C SER A 477 7.61 -9.97 -2.24
N ASN A 478 8.65 -9.17 -1.97
CA ASN A 478 8.58 -8.03 -1.06
C ASN A 478 7.74 -6.90 -1.68
N THR A 479 7.83 -6.67 -2.98
CA THR A 479 7.03 -5.66 -3.69
C THR A 479 5.54 -5.97 -3.59
N ILE A 480 5.13 -7.23 -3.74
CA ILE A 480 3.73 -7.65 -3.53
C ILE A 480 3.28 -7.37 -2.10
N LYS A 481 4.12 -7.69 -1.10
CA LYS A 481 3.78 -7.43 0.31
C LYS A 481 3.79 -5.95 0.68
N LYS A 482 4.58 -5.12 0.00
CA LYS A 482 4.51 -3.65 0.13
C LYS A 482 3.13 -3.13 -0.28
N LEU A 483 2.50 -3.71 -1.31
CA LEU A 483 1.12 -3.35 -1.69
C LEU A 483 0.11 -3.67 -0.57
N GLU A 484 0.30 -4.76 0.18
CA GLU A 484 -0.53 -5.08 1.36
C GLU A 484 -0.32 -4.10 2.52
N THR A 485 0.84 -3.45 2.61
CA THR A 485 1.08 -2.39 3.62
C THR A 485 0.41 -1.06 3.27
N THR A 486 0.09 -0.82 1.99
CA THR A 486 -0.68 0.36 1.56
C THR A 486 -2.05 0.42 2.25
N GLU A 487 -2.64 -0.73 2.59
CA GLU A 487 -3.89 -0.80 3.37
C GLU A 487 -3.77 -0.10 4.73
N VAL A 488 -2.61 -0.20 5.40
CA VAL A 488 -2.35 0.48 6.69
C VAL A 488 -2.38 2.00 6.51
N VAL A 489 -1.74 2.49 5.46
CA VAL A 489 -1.69 3.93 5.13
C VAL A 489 -3.07 4.44 4.74
N VAL A 490 -3.85 3.67 3.99
CA VAL A 490 -5.23 4.00 3.60
C VAL A 490 -6.13 4.04 4.83
N GLU A 491 -6.02 3.08 5.73
CA GLU A 491 -6.80 3.06 6.98
C GLU A 491 -6.42 4.22 7.91
N GLN A 492 -5.13 4.56 8.01
CA GLN A 492 -4.67 5.75 8.74
C GLN A 492 -5.22 7.04 8.13
N LYS A 493 -5.11 7.23 6.81
CA LYS A 493 -5.66 8.41 6.12
C LYS A 493 -7.19 8.48 6.22
N HIS A 494 -7.86 7.33 6.24
CA HIS A 494 -9.31 7.26 6.47
C HIS A 494 -9.67 7.67 7.89
N GLN A 495 -8.94 7.20 8.90
CA GLN A 495 -9.10 7.64 10.28
C GLN A 495 -8.76 9.12 10.47
N GLU A 496 -7.72 9.64 9.82
CA GLU A 496 -7.37 11.06 9.82
C GLU A 496 -8.46 11.91 9.16
N SER A 497 -9.04 11.46 8.05
CA SER A 497 -10.20 12.11 7.42
C SER A 497 -11.42 12.11 8.35
N ILE A 498 -11.67 11.01 9.06
CA ILE A 498 -12.71 10.91 10.10
C ILE A 498 -12.39 11.85 11.29
N ARG A 499 -11.12 12.01 11.68
CA ARG A 499 -10.68 12.91 12.76
C ARG A 499 -10.79 14.39 12.36
N PHE A 500 -10.48 14.74 11.11
CA PHE A 500 -10.68 16.08 10.55
C PHE A 500 -12.18 16.46 10.54
N ALA A 501 -13.04 15.52 10.14
CA ALA A 501 -14.50 15.67 10.24
C ALA A 501 -14.97 15.86 11.70
N LYS A 502 -14.34 15.20 12.69
CA LYS A 502 -14.63 15.39 14.13
C LYS A 502 -14.14 16.73 14.70
N ARG A 503 -13.05 17.32 14.19
CA ARG A 503 -12.56 18.64 14.63
C ARG A 503 -13.54 19.78 14.28
N GLY A 504 -14.20 19.71 13.12
CA GLY A 504 -15.27 20.65 12.74
C GLY A 504 -16.51 20.59 13.63
N PHE A 505 -16.83 19.39 14.15
CA PHE A 505 -18.00 19.16 15.01
C PHE A 505 -17.85 19.80 16.42
N ARG A 506 -16.62 19.88 16.97
CA ARG A 506 -16.36 20.46 18.30
C ARG A 506 -16.37 22.00 18.32
N ALA A 507 -15.86 22.65 17.28
CA ALA A 507 -15.97 24.10 17.09
C ALA A 507 -17.42 24.55 16.80
N ALA A 508 -18.21 23.67 16.18
CA ALA A 508 -19.64 23.86 15.98
C ALA A 508 -20.44 23.78 17.30
N GLN A 509 -20.04 22.92 18.25
CA GLN A 509 -20.68 22.82 19.58
C GLN A 509 -20.41 24.05 20.46
N GLU A 510 -19.19 24.61 20.46
CA GLU A 510 -18.85 25.83 21.22
C GLU A 510 -19.60 27.09 20.71
N THR A 511 -19.83 27.16 19.39
CA THR A 511 -20.64 28.23 18.78
C THR A 511 -22.14 28.09 19.13
N THR A 512 -22.61 26.85 19.30
CA THR A 512 -23.99 26.53 19.66
C THR A 512 -24.32 26.90 21.12
N GLU A 513 -23.36 26.77 22.05
CA GLU A 513 -23.53 27.19 23.45
C GLU A 513 -23.54 28.71 23.63
N LEU A 514 -22.74 29.47 22.87
CA LEU A 514 -22.75 30.94 22.88
C LEU A 514 -24.02 31.56 22.27
N LEU A 515 -24.67 30.87 21.33
CA LEU A 515 -25.95 31.29 20.74
C LEU A 515 -27.17 30.96 21.61
N LYS A 516 -27.02 30.02 22.56
CA LYS A 516 -28.08 29.58 23.47
C LYS A 516 -28.43 30.62 24.54
N ASP A 517 -27.48 31.49 24.88
CA ASP A 517 -27.68 32.61 25.83
C ASP A 517 -28.21 33.90 25.18
N ALA A 518 -28.40 33.92 23.85
CA ALA A 518 -28.68 35.16 23.10
C ALA A 518 -30.12 35.36 22.61
N PHE A 519 -31.04 34.39 22.69
CA PHE A 519 -32.37 34.57 22.10
C PHE A 519 -33.53 34.02 22.94
N SER A 520 -34.18 34.94 23.64
CA SER A 520 -35.56 34.81 24.12
C SER A 520 -36.51 35.41 23.07
N ASN A 521 -37.36 34.56 22.50
CA ASN A 521 -38.54 34.84 21.66
C ASN A 521 -38.35 34.67 20.14
N PHE A 522 -38.80 33.52 19.62
CA PHE A 522 -39.27 33.41 18.24
C PHE A 522 -40.62 32.69 18.23
N ASN A 523 -41.68 33.43 17.89
CA ASN A 523 -43.02 32.92 17.67
C ASN A 523 -43.52 33.54 16.35
N GLY A 524 -43.70 32.72 15.31
CA GLY A 524 -44.28 33.11 14.02
C GLY A 524 -43.29 33.07 12.83
N SER A 525 -43.49 32.08 11.96
CA SER A 525 -42.99 31.90 10.57
C SER A 525 -41.72 32.64 10.12
N ILE A 526 -40.67 31.88 9.83
CA ILE A 526 -39.42 32.37 9.23
C ILE A 526 -39.60 32.42 7.71
N SER A 527 -39.58 33.61 7.10
CA SER A 527 -39.40 33.79 5.66
C SER A 527 -38.14 34.63 5.41
N PRO A 528 -36.95 34.03 5.35
CA PRO A 528 -35.73 34.78 5.05
C PRO A 528 -35.33 34.59 3.58
N VAL A 529 -34.68 35.61 3.01
CA VAL A 529 -34.06 35.54 1.69
C VAL A 529 -32.96 34.48 1.62
N THR A 530 -32.37 34.10 2.76
CA THR A 530 -31.49 32.92 2.94
C THR A 530 -31.67 32.33 4.35
N ILE A 531 -31.76 30.99 4.45
CA ILE A 531 -31.76 30.27 5.73
C ILE A 531 -30.31 29.86 6.04
N SER A 532 -29.67 30.49 7.02
CA SER A 532 -28.35 30.07 7.53
C SER A 532 -28.54 29.30 8.83
N THR A 533 -28.37 27.97 8.80
CA THR A 533 -28.49 27.09 9.99
C THR A 533 -27.46 25.98 9.97
N MET A 534 -27.00 25.55 11.15
CA MET A 534 -26.00 24.48 11.32
C MET A 534 -26.59 23.07 11.20
N GLN A 535 -27.90 22.94 11.40
CA GLN A 535 -28.68 21.74 11.13
C GLN A 535 -30.09 22.21 10.72
N LEU A 536 -30.60 21.69 9.62
CA LEU A 536 -32.00 21.87 9.25
C LEU A 536 -32.69 20.53 9.44
N LEU A 537 -33.39 20.39 10.57
CA LEU A 537 -34.31 19.29 10.80
C LEU A 537 -35.70 19.74 10.29
N VAL A 538 -36.19 19.07 9.26
CA VAL A 538 -37.51 19.32 8.68
C VAL A 538 -38.43 18.18 9.11
N GLY A 539 -39.34 18.48 10.02
CA GLY A 539 -40.33 17.55 10.58
C GLY A 539 -40.87 18.05 11.91
N ASP A 540 -42.10 17.71 12.24
CA ASP A 540 -42.75 17.99 13.53
C ASP A 540 -42.68 16.72 14.41
N GLU A 541 -42.68 16.86 15.73
CA GLU A 541 -42.66 15.71 16.65
C GLU A 541 -43.82 14.74 16.38
N SER A 542 -44.99 15.25 15.98
CA SER A 542 -46.16 14.45 15.60
C SER A 542 -45.96 13.61 14.33
N LEU A 543 -44.88 13.85 13.58
CA LEU A 543 -44.52 13.16 12.34
C LEU A 543 -43.34 12.19 12.55
N GLN A 544 -42.74 12.13 13.75
CA GLN A 544 -41.57 11.31 14.05
C GLN A 544 -41.91 9.85 14.36
N PHE A 545 -42.66 9.23 13.46
CA PHE A 545 -43.02 7.83 13.52
C PHE A 545 -42.81 7.15 12.16
N ARG A 546 -42.68 5.83 12.21
CA ARG A 546 -42.51 4.97 11.04
C ARG A 546 -43.36 3.72 11.16
N PHE A 547 -43.70 3.12 10.03
CA PHE A 547 -44.32 1.81 10.01
C PHE A 547 -43.23 0.73 10.03
N VAL A 548 -43.43 -0.31 10.84
CA VAL A 548 -42.49 -1.43 10.98
C VAL A 548 -43.16 -2.76 10.67
N ASP A 549 -42.36 -3.75 10.29
CA ASP A 549 -42.80 -5.11 9.97
C ASP A 549 -43.39 -5.85 11.18
N SER A 550 -42.82 -5.64 12.37
CA SER A 550 -43.33 -6.15 13.64
C SER A 550 -42.88 -5.27 14.82
N SER A 551 -43.43 -5.52 16.01
CA SER A 551 -42.99 -4.87 17.26
C SER A 551 -41.53 -5.16 17.60
N ASP A 552 -40.99 -6.29 17.11
CA ASP A 552 -39.71 -6.84 17.56
C ASP A 552 -38.56 -6.48 16.61
N THR A 553 -38.83 -6.43 15.30
CA THR A 553 -37.77 -6.34 14.29
C THR A 553 -37.41 -4.91 13.88
N SER A 554 -38.19 -3.88 14.22
CA SER A 554 -37.84 -2.46 13.98
C SER A 554 -37.43 -2.15 12.52
N ILE A 555 -37.75 -3.02 11.55
CA ILE A 555 -37.45 -2.84 10.14
C ILE A 555 -38.55 -1.95 9.59
N GLU A 556 -38.18 -0.79 9.03
CA GLU A 556 -39.15 0.12 8.45
C GLU A 556 -39.77 -0.47 7.18
N VAL A 557 -41.10 -0.53 7.12
CA VAL A 557 -41.86 -1.00 5.97
C VAL A 557 -42.62 0.16 5.33
N ASN A 558 -42.82 0.07 4.02
CA ASN A 558 -43.69 1.01 3.33
C ASN A 558 -45.16 0.68 3.64
N HIS A 559 -45.88 1.63 4.23
CA HIS A 559 -47.30 1.45 4.52
C HIS A 559 -48.15 1.89 3.34
N LEU A 560 -48.94 0.96 2.80
CA LEU A 560 -49.74 1.21 1.61
C LEU A 560 -51.03 1.95 1.98
N ILE A 561 -51.17 3.15 1.43
CA ILE A 561 -52.41 3.92 1.43
C ILE A 561 -52.79 4.16 -0.02
N SER A 562 -54.00 3.78 -0.40
CA SER A 562 -54.47 3.86 -1.78
C SER A 562 -55.88 4.43 -1.85
N PHE A 563 -56.17 5.13 -2.95
CA PHE A 563 -57.50 5.58 -3.30
C PHE A 563 -57.94 4.84 -4.56
N ASP A 564 -59.13 4.23 -4.51
CA ASP A 564 -59.72 3.56 -5.66
C ASP A 564 -60.62 4.55 -6.40
N ALA A 565 -60.19 5.00 -7.59
CA ALA A 565 -60.91 5.98 -8.41
C ALA A 565 -62.30 5.49 -8.87
N GLY A 566 -62.51 4.17 -8.98
CA GLY A 566 -63.78 3.58 -9.40
C GLY A 566 -64.83 3.57 -8.29
N THR A 567 -64.40 3.28 -7.06
CA THR A 567 -65.30 3.20 -5.89
C THR A 567 -65.27 4.45 -5.01
N LYS A 568 -64.32 5.36 -5.22
CA LYS A 568 -64.04 6.56 -4.42
C LYS A 568 -63.81 6.29 -2.93
N ILE A 569 -63.20 5.14 -2.63
CA ILE A 569 -62.89 4.71 -1.26
C ILE A 569 -61.37 4.80 -1.04
N LEU A 570 -60.98 5.44 0.06
CA LEU A 570 -59.61 5.43 0.57
C LEU A 570 -59.40 4.17 1.43
N ARG A 571 -58.29 3.47 1.21
CA ARG A 571 -57.89 2.28 1.97
C ARG A 571 -56.52 2.54 2.62
N ALA A 572 -56.41 2.21 3.89
CA ALA A 572 -55.14 2.08 4.61
C ALA A 572 -55.07 0.67 5.18
N GLU A 573 -53.96 -0.04 4.97
CA GLU A 573 -53.81 -1.41 5.46
C GLU A 573 -53.66 -1.46 6.99
N ALA A 574 -53.66 -2.66 7.58
CA ALA A 574 -53.22 -2.80 8.96
C ALA A 574 -51.70 -2.62 9.03
N GLY A 575 -51.16 -2.23 10.18
CA GLY A 575 -49.72 -2.03 10.33
C GLY A 575 -49.28 -1.80 11.75
N VAL A 576 -47.98 -1.72 11.97
CA VAL A 576 -47.39 -1.42 13.29
C VAL A 576 -46.69 -0.08 13.19
N ILE A 577 -47.10 0.89 14.01
CA ILE A 577 -46.45 2.20 14.12
C ILE A 577 -45.42 2.14 15.25
N GLN A 578 -44.19 2.58 14.98
CA GLN A 578 -43.18 2.83 15.99
C GLN A 578 -42.86 4.33 16.05
N HIS A 579 -43.04 4.95 17.21
CA HIS A 579 -42.69 6.36 17.44
C HIS A 579 -41.23 6.48 17.90
N MET A 580 -40.53 7.49 17.38
CA MET A 580 -39.09 7.61 17.57
C MET A 580 -38.69 8.46 18.78
N THR A 581 -39.59 9.31 19.27
CA THR A 581 -39.32 10.26 20.36
C THR A 581 -40.21 10.11 21.60
N ILE A 582 -41.51 9.85 21.45
CA ILE A 582 -42.41 9.56 22.57
C ILE A 582 -41.91 8.36 23.38
N GLY A 583 -41.65 8.59 24.68
CA GLY A 583 -41.20 7.56 25.64
C GLY A 583 -39.68 7.37 25.73
N VAL A 584 -38.88 8.18 25.01
CA VAL A 584 -37.41 8.10 25.03
C VAL A 584 -36.84 9.24 25.88
N GLU A 585 -36.49 8.95 27.15
CA GLU A 585 -35.92 9.95 28.06
C GLU A 585 -34.37 10.05 27.99
N GLN A 586 -33.67 9.02 27.47
CA GLN A 586 -32.22 9.04 27.22
C GLN A 586 -31.83 8.16 26.02
N ILE A 587 -30.74 8.52 25.32
CA ILE A 587 -30.12 7.70 24.27
C ILE A 587 -29.42 6.52 24.94
N SER A 588 -30.18 5.44 25.23
CA SER A 588 -29.66 4.19 25.76
C SER A 588 -29.70 3.09 24.70
N THR A 589 -28.85 2.08 24.83
CA THR A 589 -28.82 0.90 23.95
C THR A 589 -30.02 -0.03 24.14
N SER A 590 -30.85 0.15 25.17
CA SER A 590 -32.12 -0.58 25.39
C SER A 590 -33.31 0.18 24.79
N HIS A 591 -33.91 -0.38 23.74
CA HIS A 591 -34.90 0.29 22.89
C HIS A 591 -36.34 0.17 23.43
N ASN A 592 -36.73 0.98 24.42
CA ASN A 592 -38.14 1.10 24.82
C ASN A 592 -38.84 2.20 24.00
N ARG A 593 -39.02 1.99 22.70
CA ARG A 593 -39.81 2.89 21.84
C ARG A 593 -41.29 2.55 21.93
N LYS A 594 -42.16 3.55 21.82
CA LYS A 594 -43.61 3.31 21.83
C LYS A 594 -44.07 2.73 20.50
N VAL A 595 -44.86 1.66 20.59
CA VAL A 595 -45.37 0.91 19.44
C VAL A 595 -46.89 0.82 19.54
N TRP A 596 -47.57 0.98 18.40
CA TRP A 596 -49.02 0.80 18.29
C TRP A 596 -49.40 -0.11 17.13
N PHE A 597 -50.34 -1.02 17.37
CA PHE A 597 -50.96 -1.87 16.35
C PHE A 597 -52.16 -1.14 15.74
N MET A 598 -52.08 -0.89 14.43
CA MET A 598 -53.10 -0.20 13.64
C MET A 598 -53.99 -1.19 12.91
N GLU A 599 -55.30 -1.03 13.07
CA GLU A 599 -56.29 -1.75 12.26
C GLU A 599 -56.41 -1.18 10.84
N ALA A 600 -56.72 -2.03 9.87
CA ALA A 600 -56.99 -1.60 8.51
C ALA A 600 -58.23 -0.70 8.46
N TYR A 601 -58.19 0.32 7.60
CA TYR A 601 -59.25 1.31 7.49
C TYR A 601 -59.75 1.45 6.06
N GLN A 602 -61.06 1.62 5.93
CA GLN A 602 -61.72 1.97 4.68
C GLN A 602 -62.62 3.17 4.93
N SER A 603 -62.47 4.22 4.12
CA SER A 603 -63.36 5.37 4.21
C SER A 603 -64.77 5.01 3.70
N PRO A 604 -65.81 5.75 4.12
CA PRO A 604 -67.03 5.82 3.34
C PRO A 604 -66.75 6.40 1.94
N TYR A 605 -67.73 6.30 1.05
CA TYR A 605 -67.69 6.93 -0.27
C TYR A 605 -67.44 8.44 -0.13
N LEU A 606 -66.37 8.94 -0.76
CA LEU A 606 -65.98 10.35 -0.70
C LEU A 606 -66.67 11.15 -1.81
N ASP A 607 -67.87 11.64 -1.53
CA ASP A 607 -68.77 12.32 -2.48
C ASP A 607 -68.43 13.79 -2.77
N LYS A 608 -67.50 14.40 -2.01
CA LYS A 608 -67.10 15.80 -2.16
C LYS A 608 -65.76 15.93 -2.91
N PRO A 609 -65.74 16.12 -4.24
CA PRO A 609 -64.50 16.16 -5.02
C PRO A 609 -63.57 17.30 -4.59
N ASP A 610 -64.11 18.48 -4.24
CA ASP A 610 -63.30 19.66 -3.90
C ASP A 610 -62.75 19.66 -2.47
N THR A 611 -63.09 18.66 -1.65
CA THR A 611 -62.64 18.60 -0.25
C THR A 611 -61.36 17.78 -0.14
N ALA A 612 -60.34 18.33 0.52
CA ALA A 612 -59.14 17.60 0.93
C ALA A 612 -59.31 17.06 2.36
N TYR A 613 -58.63 15.96 2.67
CA TYR A 613 -58.74 15.27 3.95
C TYR A 613 -57.38 15.03 4.59
N TYR A 614 -57.37 14.95 5.92
CA TYR A 614 -56.22 14.55 6.73
C TYR A 614 -56.48 13.13 7.26
N LEU A 615 -55.57 12.21 6.98
CA LEU A 615 -55.58 10.88 7.56
C LEU A 615 -54.66 10.87 8.79
N TYR A 616 -55.23 10.64 9.96
CA TYR A 616 -54.52 10.52 11.23
C TYR A 616 -54.46 9.06 11.70
N ALA A 617 -53.40 8.69 12.39
CA ALA A 617 -53.39 7.55 13.30
C ALA A 617 -53.78 8.05 14.69
N LYS A 618 -54.96 7.66 15.14
CA LYS A 618 -55.43 7.90 16.51
C LYS A 618 -54.94 6.74 17.38
N VAL A 619 -53.93 6.99 18.20
CA VAL A 619 -53.22 5.98 18.99
C VAL A 619 -53.35 6.25 20.49
N GLU A 620 -53.40 5.21 21.31
CA GLU A 620 -53.60 5.35 22.75
C GLU A 620 -52.38 5.95 23.47
N ARG A 621 -52.62 6.84 24.43
CA ARG A 621 -51.51 7.39 25.25
C ARG A 621 -50.96 6.41 26.26
N ASP A 622 -51.75 5.47 26.77
CA ASP A 622 -51.33 4.53 27.82
C ASP A 622 -51.49 3.06 27.40
N GLY A 623 -51.65 2.82 26.09
CA GLY A 623 -51.80 1.49 25.49
C GLY A 623 -51.00 1.35 24.19
N ASP A 624 -51.20 0.22 23.51
CA ASP A 624 -50.50 -0.21 22.30
C ASP A 624 -51.46 -0.38 21.09
N THR A 625 -52.69 0.13 21.17
CA THR A 625 -53.65 0.06 20.06
C THR A 625 -53.86 1.40 19.36
N GLY A 626 -54.22 1.36 18.09
CA GLY A 626 -54.54 2.54 17.30
C GLY A 626 -55.49 2.26 16.14
N ALA A 627 -56.17 3.31 15.68
CA ALA A 627 -57.09 3.27 14.55
C ALA A 627 -56.89 4.50 13.65
N PHE A 628 -57.12 4.35 12.34
CA PHE A 628 -57.07 5.49 11.44
C PHE A 628 -58.33 6.37 11.57
N LEU A 629 -58.13 7.67 11.44
CA LEU A 629 -59.18 8.69 11.47
C LEU A 629 -59.01 9.62 10.26
N LEU A 630 -60.01 9.65 9.38
CA LEU A 630 -60.06 10.62 8.29
C LEU A 630 -60.83 11.87 8.72
N SER A 631 -60.26 13.05 8.54
CA SER A 631 -60.84 14.32 8.98
C SER A 631 -60.80 15.40 7.89
N GLU A 632 -61.87 16.20 7.79
CA GLU A 632 -61.91 17.42 6.95
C GLU A 632 -61.18 18.61 7.60
N LYS A 633 -60.91 18.54 8.91
CA LYS A 633 -60.25 19.59 9.69
C LYS A 633 -58.95 19.08 10.31
N PRO A 634 -57.90 19.91 10.42
CA PRO A 634 -56.68 19.51 11.11
C PRO A 634 -56.99 19.26 12.59
N VAL A 635 -56.44 18.17 13.11
CA VAL A 635 -56.50 17.78 14.54
C VAL A 635 -55.10 17.94 15.11
N LYS A 636 -54.95 18.63 16.23
CA LYS A 636 -53.65 18.72 16.92
C LYS A 636 -53.33 17.38 17.58
N MET A 637 -52.03 17.04 17.63
CA MET A 637 -51.55 15.76 18.18
C MET A 637 -52.17 15.42 19.54
N GLU A 638 -52.29 16.41 20.41
CA GLU A 638 -52.81 16.25 21.77
C GLU A 638 -54.21 16.82 22.01
N GLU A 639 -54.97 17.13 20.96
CA GLU A 639 -56.25 17.84 21.08
C GLU A 639 -57.28 17.10 21.94
N PHE A 640 -57.28 15.76 21.91
CA PHE A 640 -58.21 14.93 22.67
C PHE A 640 -57.48 14.15 23.78
N THR A 641 -58.05 14.18 24.98
CA THR A 641 -57.53 13.47 26.15
C THR A 641 -57.50 11.96 25.91
N GLY A 642 -56.39 11.29 26.26
CA GLY A 642 -56.22 9.84 26.18
C GLY A 642 -55.66 9.30 24.85
N TYR A 643 -55.57 10.13 23.80
CA TYR A 643 -55.02 9.71 22.50
C TYR A 643 -53.97 10.70 21.98
N PHE A 644 -53.06 10.20 21.14
CA PHE A 644 -52.28 11.01 20.20
C PHE A 644 -52.90 10.89 18.80
N HIS A 645 -52.89 11.99 18.05
CA HIS A 645 -53.34 12.04 16.65
C HIS A 645 -52.12 12.34 15.77
N LEU A 646 -51.51 11.29 15.22
CA LEU A 646 -50.32 11.39 14.39
C LEU A 646 -50.74 11.56 12.93
N LEU A 647 -50.28 12.62 12.25
CA LEU A 647 -50.68 12.87 10.87
C LEU A 647 -49.95 11.90 9.92
N VAL A 648 -50.71 11.05 9.24
CA VAL A 648 -50.18 10.01 8.36
C VAL A 648 -50.10 10.50 6.92
N ALA A 649 -51.19 11.09 6.40
CA ALA A 649 -51.23 11.55 5.02
C ALA A 649 -52.20 12.72 4.81
N ILE A 650 -51.93 13.52 3.79
CA ILE A 650 -52.89 14.41 3.16
C ILE A 650 -53.46 13.71 1.93
N VAL A 651 -54.78 13.69 1.84
CA VAL A 651 -55.53 13.23 0.67
C VAL A 651 -56.08 14.46 -0.03
N ASN A 652 -55.54 14.78 -1.20
CA ASN A 652 -55.92 15.97 -1.95
C ASN A 652 -57.36 15.89 -2.48
N SER A 653 -57.91 17.04 -2.89
CA SER A 653 -59.13 17.12 -3.70
C SER A 653 -58.99 16.30 -4.98
N GLU A 654 -60.11 15.83 -5.51
CA GLU A 654 -60.17 14.99 -6.71
C GLU A 654 -59.74 15.79 -7.95
N TYR A 655 -58.87 15.20 -8.77
CA TYR A 655 -58.46 15.73 -10.07
C TYR A 655 -58.50 14.60 -11.10
N GLN A 656 -59.28 14.78 -12.17
CA GLN A 656 -59.52 13.78 -13.21
C GLN A 656 -60.01 12.40 -12.69
N GLY A 657 -60.81 12.38 -11.62
CA GLY A 657 -61.37 11.15 -11.05
C GLY A 657 -60.49 10.49 -9.99
N ASP A 658 -59.27 10.98 -9.77
CA ASP A 658 -58.30 10.41 -8.84
C ASP A 658 -57.90 11.41 -7.74
N ARG A 659 -57.32 10.92 -6.65
CA ARG A 659 -56.82 11.73 -5.53
C ARG A 659 -55.35 11.41 -5.27
N SER A 660 -54.52 12.46 -5.30
CA SER A 660 -53.14 12.35 -4.85
C SER A 660 -53.09 12.19 -3.33
N ILE A 661 -52.20 11.32 -2.86
CA ILE A 661 -51.96 11.05 -1.45
C ILE A 661 -50.51 11.39 -1.14
N ALA A 662 -50.30 12.32 -0.23
CA ALA A 662 -48.98 12.70 0.27
C ALA A 662 -48.82 12.19 1.70
N THR A 663 -47.95 11.20 1.91
CA THR A 663 -47.56 10.74 3.24
C THR A 663 -46.62 11.74 3.88
N LEU A 664 -46.83 12.07 5.17
CA LEU A 664 -46.12 13.16 5.84
C LEU A 664 -45.28 12.74 7.04
N TYR A 665 -45.26 11.44 7.37
CA TYR A 665 -44.49 10.91 8.49
C TYR A 665 -43.03 10.65 8.10
N GLY A 666 -42.13 10.82 9.07
CA GLY A 666 -40.68 10.83 8.92
C GLY A 666 -40.07 12.21 9.17
N PHE A 667 -38.75 12.32 9.04
CA PHE A 667 -38.03 13.59 9.07
C PHE A 667 -36.99 13.63 7.95
N SER A 668 -36.65 14.83 7.49
CA SER A 668 -35.45 15.06 6.69
C SER A 668 -34.46 15.87 7.51
N GLU A 669 -33.26 15.36 7.63
CA GLU A 669 -32.16 16.04 8.32
C GLU A 669 -31.14 16.50 7.28
N ILE A 670 -30.83 17.78 7.28
CA ILE A 670 -29.75 18.36 6.48
C ILE A 670 -28.67 18.84 7.45
N LEU A 671 -27.51 18.19 7.35
CA LEU A 671 -26.27 18.54 8.03
C LEU A 671 -25.24 19.01 6.99
N PRO A 672 -24.19 19.75 7.40
CA PRO A 672 -23.07 20.05 6.52
C PRO A 672 -22.50 18.76 5.90
N GLY A 673 -22.57 18.65 4.57
CA GLY A 673 -22.07 17.49 3.82
C GLY A 673 -22.97 16.25 3.82
N ARG A 674 -24.16 16.27 4.45
CA ARG A 674 -25.07 15.11 4.50
C ARG A 674 -26.54 15.51 4.51
N ILE A 675 -27.34 14.88 3.64
CA ILE A 675 -28.80 14.90 3.69
C ILE A 675 -29.28 13.50 4.03
N THR A 676 -29.94 13.35 5.17
CA THR A 676 -30.69 12.14 5.53
C THR A 676 -32.14 12.37 5.18
N THR A 677 -32.63 11.70 4.15
CA THR A 677 -34.04 11.75 3.75
C THR A 677 -34.44 10.42 3.14
N LYS A 678 -35.74 10.16 3.06
CA LYS A 678 -36.28 8.90 2.50
C LYS A 678 -36.18 8.90 0.98
N ARG A 679 -36.60 9.98 0.33
CA ARG A 679 -36.67 10.05 -1.13
C ARG A 679 -36.53 11.47 -1.64
N ILE A 680 -35.72 11.65 -2.68
CA ILE A 680 -35.67 12.88 -3.48
C ILE A 680 -36.36 12.55 -4.80
N VAL A 681 -37.35 13.35 -5.21
CA VAL A 681 -38.19 13.01 -6.37
C VAL A 681 -38.52 14.25 -7.20
N SER A 682 -38.57 14.09 -8.52
CA SER A 682 -39.05 15.10 -9.45
C SER A 682 -40.54 15.38 -9.25
N SER A 683 -41.00 16.55 -9.69
CA SER A 683 -42.40 16.95 -9.54
C SER A 683 -43.41 15.99 -10.19
N ASP A 684 -42.98 15.25 -11.22
CA ASP A 684 -43.79 14.23 -11.91
C ASP A 684 -43.64 12.81 -11.33
N GLY A 685 -42.82 12.62 -10.29
CA GLY A 685 -42.60 11.33 -9.65
C GLY A 685 -41.63 10.39 -10.38
N LYS A 686 -41.23 10.71 -11.63
CA LYS A 686 -40.59 9.74 -12.54
C LYS A 686 -39.09 9.61 -12.34
N THR A 687 -38.43 10.69 -11.90
CA THR A 687 -37.00 10.69 -11.59
C THR A 687 -36.82 10.82 -10.09
N TYR A 688 -36.08 9.90 -9.48
CA TYR A 688 -35.95 9.84 -8.04
C TYR A 688 -34.65 9.18 -7.56
N PHE A 689 -34.32 9.51 -6.33
CA PHE A 689 -33.32 8.86 -5.49
C PHE A 689 -34.08 8.30 -4.29
N ASP A 690 -34.30 6.99 -4.27
CA ASP A 690 -34.94 6.27 -3.19
C ASP A 690 -33.85 5.67 -2.29
N LEU A 691 -33.54 6.41 -1.22
CA LEU A 691 -32.45 6.06 -0.30
C LEU A 691 -32.87 4.95 0.67
N GLN A 692 -34.16 4.67 0.80
CA GLN A 692 -34.66 3.52 1.57
C GLN A 692 -34.41 2.21 0.81
N ASN A 693 -34.67 2.20 -0.49
CA ASN A 693 -34.53 1.01 -1.34
C ASN A 693 -33.17 0.94 -2.07
N ASN A 694 -32.26 1.88 -1.81
CA ASN A 694 -30.96 2.01 -2.48
C ASN A 694 -31.06 2.10 -4.01
N GLN A 695 -32.05 2.83 -4.52
CA GLN A 695 -32.36 2.90 -5.94
C GLN A 695 -32.30 4.33 -6.48
N ILE A 696 -31.64 4.52 -7.63
CA ILE A 696 -31.77 5.72 -8.46
C ILE A 696 -32.55 5.33 -9.71
N GLY A 697 -33.61 6.06 -10.05
CA GLY A 697 -34.50 5.72 -11.16
C GLY A 697 -35.00 6.94 -11.91
N GLY A 698 -35.31 6.77 -13.20
CA GLY A 698 -35.82 7.83 -14.08
C GLY A 698 -34.87 8.15 -15.24
N ASN A 699 -35.04 9.33 -15.83
CA ASN A 699 -34.19 9.81 -16.94
C ASN A 699 -32.93 10.48 -16.38
N ILE A 700 -31.87 9.70 -16.13
CA ILE A 700 -30.58 10.14 -15.58
C ILE A 700 -29.56 10.24 -16.71
N LYS A 701 -28.89 11.39 -16.86
CA LYS A 701 -27.84 11.61 -17.85
C LYS A 701 -26.54 12.05 -17.17
N PHE A 702 -25.42 11.46 -17.55
CA PHE A 702 -24.08 11.88 -17.13
C PHE A 702 -23.45 12.67 -18.27
N ILE A 703 -23.08 13.93 -18.02
CA ILE A 703 -22.55 14.84 -19.03
C ILE A 703 -21.12 15.19 -18.62
N SER A 704 -20.16 15.00 -19.54
CA SER A 704 -18.76 15.40 -19.32
C SER A 704 -18.63 16.92 -19.26
N THR A 705 -17.55 17.42 -18.66
CA THR A 705 -17.22 18.86 -18.55
C THR A 705 -17.20 19.57 -19.90
N ASP A 706 -16.97 18.83 -20.99
CA ASP A 706 -16.90 19.34 -22.36
C ASP A 706 -18.28 19.41 -23.05
N GLY A 707 -19.36 19.02 -22.35
CA GLY A 707 -20.73 19.04 -22.87
C GLY A 707 -21.10 17.83 -23.74
N ASP A 708 -20.14 16.96 -24.05
CA ASP A 708 -20.36 15.76 -24.84
C ASP A 708 -21.08 14.67 -24.04
N TYR A 709 -22.14 14.13 -24.67
CA TYR A 709 -22.92 13.02 -24.16
C TYR A 709 -22.19 11.72 -24.50
N THR A 710 -21.87 10.93 -23.48
CA THR A 710 -21.45 9.53 -23.69
C THR A 710 -22.53 8.64 -23.11
N ASP A 711 -23.20 7.86 -23.97
CA ASP A 711 -24.09 6.82 -23.50
C ASP A 711 -23.28 5.71 -22.84
N ILE A 712 -23.75 5.19 -21.71
CA ILE A 712 -23.07 4.09 -21.03
C ILE A 712 -23.04 2.84 -21.90
N ASN A 713 -24.03 2.67 -22.80
CA ASN A 713 -24.10 1.55 -23.73
C ASN A 713 -23.04 1.65 -24.84
N ASP A 714 -22.68 2.86 -25.26
CA ASP A 714 -21.64 3.08 -26.27
C ASP A 714 -20.26 2.64 -25.73
N LYS A 715 -20.00 2.90 -24.44
CA LYS A 715 -18.76 2.47 -23.76
C LYS A 715 -18.68 0.96 -23.53
N ILE A 716 -19.81 0.29 -23.31
CA ILE A 716 -19.85 -1.17 -23.17
C ILE A 716 -19.51 -1.83 -24.52
N THR A 717 -20.03 -1.28 -25.61
CA THR A 717 -19.75 -1.76 -26.97
C THR A 717 -18.27 -1.63 -27.35
N ASP A 718 -17.63 -0.50 -27.00
CA ASP A 718 -16.19 -0.28 -27.20
C ASP A 718 -15.30 -1.30 -26.44
N VAL A 719 -15.75 -1.79 -25.28
CA VAL A 719 -15.04 -2.81 -24.49
C VAL A 719 -15.24 -4.21 -25.07
N GLU A 720 -16.42 -4.50 -25.63
CA GLU A 720 -16.72 -5.78 -26.28
C GLU A 720 -15.98 -5.94 -27.62
N GLU A 721 -15.72 -4.85 -28.34
CA GLU A 721 -15.02 -4.86 -29.64
C GLU A 721 -13.48 -4.91 -29.52
N ASN A 722 -12.89 -4.48 -28.40
CA ASN A 722 -11.43 -4.42 -28.17
C ASN A 722 -10.85 -5.65 -27.43
N VAL A 723 -11.37 -6.85 -27.67
CA VAL A 723 -10.81 -8.07 -27.06
C VAL A 723 -9.59 -8.55 -27.85
N THR A 724 -8.41 -8.50 -27.25
CA THR A 724 -7.14 -8.96 -27.87
C THR A 724 -7.13 -10.48 -28.08
N TYR A 725 -6.70 -10.91 -29.27
CA TYR A 725 -6.42 -12.32 -29.58
C TYR A 725 -4.93 -12.64 -29.39
N LYS A 726 -4.63 -13.81 -28.81
CA LYS A 726 -3.25 -14.29 -28.58
C LYS A 726 -3.12 -15.74 -29.05
N VAL A 727 -1.99 -16.08 -29.69
CA VAL A 727 -1.62 -17.46 -30.01
C VAL A 727 -0.38 -17.84 -29.21
N GLU A 728 -0.45 -18.94 -28.46
CA GLU A 728 0.67 -19.53 -27.73
C GLU A 728 1.05 -20.87 -28.34
N ILE A 729 2.34 -21.17 -28.46
CA ILE A 729 2.82 -22.44 -29.00
C ILE A 729 3.51 -23.22 -27.89
N PHE A 730 3.00 -24.41 -27.61
CA PHE A 730 3.57 -25.36 -26.66
C PHE A 730 4.32 -26.45 -27.41
N SER A 731 5.46 -26.86 -26.86
CA SER A 731 6.25 -27.96 -27.39
C SER A 731 6.36 -29.06 -26.34
N THR A 732 6.06 -30.30 -26.72
CA THR A 732 6.08 -31.43 -25.78
C THR A 732 7.47 -31.74 -25.22
N ASN A 733 8.53 -31.43 -25.97
CA ASN A 733 9.91 -31.68 -25.58
C ASN A 733 10.75 -30.39 -25.41
N GLY A 734 10.10 -29.27 -25.09
CA GLY A 734 10.75 -27.97 -24.81
C GLY A 734 10.99 -27.11 -26.06
N ASN A 735 11.53 -25.90 -25.87
CA ASN A 735 11.62 -24.88 -26.93
C ASN A 735 13.03 -24.73 -27.54
N THR A 736 13.98 -25.57 -27.13
CA THR A 736 15.36 -25.56 -27.62
C THR A 736 15.91 -26.97 -27.63
N PHE A 737 16.27 -27.47 -28.81
CA PHE A 737 16.81 -28.81 -29.01
C PHE A 737 18.32 -28.72 -29.30
N ARG A 738 19.11 -29.67 -28.77
CA ARG A 738 20.55 -29.79 -29.05
C ARG A 738 20.89 -31.26 -29.29
N ASN A 739 21.62 -31.56 -30.38
CA ASN A 739 22.08 -32.89 -30.83
C ASN A 739 20.98 -33.84 -31.34
N ASP A 740 20.78 -33.94 -32.67
CA ASP A 740 20.10 -34.99 -33.47
C ASP A 740 18.84 -35.73 -32.91
N LEU A 741 18.22 -35.23 -31.83
CA LEU A 741 17.01 -35.73 -31.19
C LEU A 741 16.03 -34.55 -31.08
N ILE A 742 15.16 -34.43 -32.10
CA ILE A 742 14.29 -33.26 -32.32
C ILE A 742 12.81 -33.70 -32.47
N ASP A 743 12.46 -34.94 -32.12
CA ASP A 743 11.07 -35.39 -32.17
C ASP A 743 10.25 -34.62 -31.13
N THR A 744 9.46 -33.63 -31.56
CA THR A 744 8.57 -32.87 -30.69
C THR A 744 7.23 -32.60 -31.38
N THR A 745 6.20 -32.39 -30.58
CA THR A 745 4.89 -31.96 -31.05
C THR A 745 4.67 -30.51 -30.61
N LEU A 746 4.47 -29.63 -31.59
CA LEU A 746 4.06 -28.25 -31.41
C LEU A 746 2.54 -28.15 -31.38
N ILE A 747 1.99 -27.44 -30.41
CA ILE A 747 0.55 -27.26 -30.20
C ILE A 747 0.28 -25.75 -30.10
N ALA A 748 -0.45 -25.20 -31.07
CA ALA A 748 -0.92 -23.82 -31.04
C ALA A 748 -2.22 -23.73 -30.25
N MET A 749 -2.27 -22.84 -29.26
CA MET A 749 -3.45 -22.50 -28.47
C MET A 749 -3.83 -21.04 -28.70
N VAL A 750 -5.10 -20.78 -29.00
CA VAL A 750 -5.64 -19.47 -29.33
C VAL A 750 -6.51 -18.99 -28.19
N TYR A 751 -6.30 -17.74 -27.78
CA TYR A 751 -7.05 -17.09 -26.71
C TYR A 751 -7.76 -15.84 -27.23
N ARG A 752 -9.00 -15.64 -26.80
CA ARG A 752 -9.74 -14.37 -26.91
C ARG A 752 -9.85 -13.78 -25.51
N GLY A 753 -9.02 -12.77 -25.22
CA GLY A 753 -8.87 -12.27 -23.85
C GLY A 753 -8.26 -13.35 -22.94
N LYS A 754 -9.02 -13.82 -21.94
CA LYS A 754 -8.61 -14.90 -21.02
C LYS A 754 -9.19 -16.27 -21.38
N GLU A 755 -10.07 -16.34 -22.38
CA GLU A 755 -10.74 -17.58 -22.77
C GLU A 755 -9.96 -18.30 -23.87
N GLU A 756 -9.76 -19.59 -23.71
CA GLU A 756 -9.10 -20.48 -24.68
C GLU A 756 -10.14 -20.94 -25.71
N ILE A 757 -9.94 -20.61 -26.98
CA ILE A 757 -10.91 -20.79 -28.07
C ILE A 757 -10.43 -21.71 -29.20
N THR A 758 -9.27 -22.37 -29.05
CA THR A 758 -8.67 -23.24 -30.09
C THR A 758 -9.65 -24.29 -30.60
N SER A 759 -10.42 -24.89 -29.69
CA SER A 759 -11.40 -25.93 -30.02
C SER A 759 -12.61 -25.43 -30.82
N THR A 760 -12.86 -24.11 -30.81
CA THR A 760 -13.95 -23.48 -31.57
C THR A 760 -13.54 -23.08 -32.98
N LEU A 761 -12.24 -23.03 -33.27
CA LEU A 761 -11.71 -22.65 -34.57
C LEU A 761 -11.63 -23.87 -35.49
N PRO A 762 -12.00 -23.73 -36.78
CA PRO A 762 -11.84 -24.83 -37.73
C PRO A 762 -10.36 -25.14 -37.92
N HIS A 763 -10.03 -26.39 -38.18
CA HIS A 763 -8.64 -26.81 -38.42
C HIS A 763 -7.95 -26.00 -39.55
N THR A 764 -8.73 -25.52 -40.53
CA THR A 764 -8.29 -24.64 -41.63
C THR A 764 -7.86 -23.25 -41.19
N ALA A 765 -8.15 -22.83 -39.96
CA ALA A 765 -7.71 -21.56 -39.40
C ALA A 765 -6.20 -21.55 -39.12
N PHE A 766 -5.57 -22.71 -38.94
CA PHE A 766 -4.18 -22.84 -38.50
C PHE A 766 -3.25 -23.09 -39.68
N ARG A 767 -2.20 -22.27 -39.79
CA ARG A 767 -1.16 -22.41 -40.81
C ARG A 767 0.22 -22.31 -40.17
N TRP A 768 1.01 -23.36 -40.31
CA TRP A 768 2.38 -23.38 -39.81
C TRP A 768 3.37 -22.83 -40.84
N VAL A 769 4.32 -22.05 -40.37
CA VAL A 769 5.40 -21.44 -41.17
C VAL A 769 6.73 -21.70 -40.48
N ARG A 770 7.70 -22.23 -41.24
CA ARG A 770 9.08 -22.40 -40.82
C ARG A 770 9.96 -21.28 -41.39
N GLN A 771 10.87 -20.78 -40.56
CA GLN A 771 11.89 -19.81 -40.91
C GLN A 771 13.25 -20.25 -40.34
N SER A 772 14.26 -20.33 -41.19
CA SER A 772 15.62 -20.76 -40.87
C SER A 772 16.65 -19.91 -41.62
N ASP A 773 17.92 -20.23 -41.46
CA ASP A 773 19.02 -19.60 -42.20
C ASP A 773 19.12 -20.07 -43.67
N ASN A 774 18.23 -20.98 -44.12
CA ASN A 774 18.17 -21.50 -45.49
C ASN A 774 16.78 -21.22 -46.14
N PRO A 775 16.62 -20.08 -46.83
CA PRO A 775 15.35 -19.64 -47.42
C PRO A 775 14.78 -20.58 -48.50
N ASP A 776 15.64 -21.29 -49.24
CA ASP A 776 15.20 -22.23 -50.28
C ASP A 776 14.57 -23.48 -49.64
N SER A 777 15.17 -23.98 -48.56
CA SER A 777 14.62 -25.07 -47.76
C SER A 777 13.28 -24.67 -47.13
N ASP A 778 13.17 -23.44 -46.60
CA ASP A 778 11.93 -22.93 -46.03
C ASP A 778 10.82 -22.78 -47.06
N THR A 779 11.15 -22.37 -48.28
CA THR A 779 10.17 -22.28 -49.37
C THR A 779 9.58 -23.65 -49.66
N ILE A 780 10.42 -24.69 -49.73
CA ILE A 780 9.99 -26.08 -49.95
C ILE A 780 9.13 -26.59 -48.78
N TRP A 781 9.57 -26.35 -47.54
CA TRP A 781 8.85 -26.77 -46.34
C TRP A 781 7.48 -26.06 -46.24
N ASN A 782 7.46 -24.73 -46.36
CA ASN A 782 6.23 -23.92 -46.28
C ASN A 782 5.25 -24.26 -47.41
N GLN A 783 5.73 -24.62 -48.59
CA GLN A 783 4.88 -25.10 -49.68
C GLN A 783 4.32 -26.49 -49.37
N ARG A 784 5.13 -27.41 -48.83
CA ARG A 784 4.69 -28.76 -48.44
C ARG A 784 3.64 -28.74 -47.33
N TYR A 785 3.79 -27.85 -46.34
CA TYR A 785 2.86 -27.71 -45.22
C TYR A 785 1.76 -26.65 -45.47
N SER A 786 1.67 -26.08 -46.67
CA SER A 786 0.65 -25.08 -47.03
C SER A 786 -0.79 -25.60 -46.97
N THR A 787 -0.99 -26.92 -47.10
CA THR A 787 -2.29 -27.59 -46.99
C THR A 787 -2.48 -28.32 -45.66
N PHE A 788 -1.51 -28.21 -44.75
CA PHE A 788 -1.60 -28.80 -43.42
C PHE A 788 -2.38 -27.86 -42.50
N HIS A 789 -3.57 -28.30 -42.14
CA HIS A 789 -4.55 -27.55 -41.37
C HIS A 789 -4.79 -28.26 -40.04
N SER A 790 -4.02 -27.89 -39.03
CA SER A 790 -4.10 -28.45 -37.68
C SER A 790 -3.40 -27.52 -36.69
N HIS A 791 -3.98 -27.39 -35.50
CA HIS A 791 -3.35 -26.69 -34.38
C HIS A 791 -2.19 -27.51 -33.77
N VAL A 792 -2.02 -28.77 -34.19
CA VAL A 792 -0.94 -29.68 -33.75
C VAL A 792 -0.03 -29.99 -34.94
N LEU A 793 1.28 -29.77 -34.79
CA LEU A 793 2.33 -30.08 -35.76
C LEU A 793 3.40 -30.97 -35.12
N VAL A 794 3.76 -32.08 -35.78
CA VAL A 794 4.88 -32.93 -35.35
C VAL A 794 6.09 -32.58 -36.21
N ILE A 795 7.22 -32.30 -35.57
CA ILE A 795 8.50 -32.04 -36.25
C ILE A 795 9.54 -33.05 -35.79
N ASN A 796 10.47 -33.39 -36.68
CA ASN A 796 11.60 -34.29 -36.42
C ASN A 796 12.92 -33.65 -36.90
N SER A 797 14.01 -34.42 -36.85
CA SER A 797 15.34 -33.96 -37.28
C SER A 797 15.40 -33.50 -38.73
N ASP A 798 14.61 -34.07 -39.63
CA ASP A 798 14.61 -33.72 -41.06
C ASP A 798 13.91 -32.36 -41.31
N ASP A 799 13.08 -31.90 -40.37
CA ASP A 799 12.41 -30.61 -40.45
C ASP A 799 13.31 -29.45 -39.96
N VAL A 800 14.46 -29.74 -39.34
CA VAL A 800 15.35 -28.77 -38.70
C VAL A 800 16.80 -28.93 -39.19
N ASP A 801 17.19 -28.11 -40.18
CA ASP A 801 18.58 -28.01 -40.64
C ASP A 801 19.26 -26.81 -39.95
N GLY A 802 20.06 -27.07 -38.92
CA GLY A 802 20.70 -26.02 -38.11
C GLY A 802 19.72 -25.31 -37.17
N ARG A 803 19.45 -24.01 -37.39
CA ARG A 803 18.52 -23.21 -36.58
C ARG A 803 17.24 -22.92 -37.37
N ALA A 804 16.10 -23.38 -36.86
CA ALA A 804 14.78 -23.11 -37.42
C ALA A 804 13.80 -22.62 -36.35
N VAL A 805 12.91 -21.72 -36.74
CA VAL A 805 11.81 -21.17 -35.94
C VAL A 805 10.50 -21.57 -36.61
N PHE A 806 9.57 -22.11 -35.84
CA PHE A 806 8.24 -22.49 -36.31
C PHE A 806 7.21 -21.55 -35.70
N ASN A 807 6.40 -20.94 -36.55
CA ASN A 807 5.32 -20.04 -36.19
C ASN A 807 3.98 -20.61 -36.64
N CYS A 808 2.91 -20.35 -35.91
CA CYS A 808 1.54 -20.68 -36.30
C CYS A 808 0.77 -19.37 -36.56
N GLN A 809 0.33 -19.19 -37.79
CA GLN A 809 -0.59 -18.12 -38.17
C GLN A 809 -2.02 -18.64 -38.02
N VAL A 810 -2.87 -17.85 -37.37
CA VAL A 810 -4.27 -18.19 -37.14
C VAL A 810 -5.17 -17.14 -37.79
N SER A 811 -6.05 -17.59 -38.68
CA SER A 811 -7.09 -16.75 -39.30
C SER A 811 -8.37 -16.90 -38.47
N ILE A 812 -8.79 -15.82 -37.82
CA ILE A 812 -9.99 -15.76 -36.94
C ILE A 812 -11.11 -15.01 -37.65
#